data_AF-Q0C869-F1
#
_entry.id   AF-Q0C869-F1
#
_cell.length_a   1.000
_cell.length_b   1.000
_cell.length_c   1.000
_cell.angle_alpha   90.00
_cell.angle_beta   90.00
_cell.angle_gamma   90.00
#
_symmetry.space_group_name_H-M   'P 1'
#
loop_
_entity.id
_entity.type
_entity.pdbx_description
1 polymer ?
#
loop_
_entity_poly.entity_id
_entity_poly.type
_entity_poly.pdbx_seq_one_letter_code
_entity_poly.pdbx_strand_id
1 'polypeptide(L)'
;MKLETLTLGATVSSAFAAVIPQQPLLNNPYIHHDADKYLIELAPYQTRWVTEEEKWALKLDGVNFIDVTAERNTGFYPTLDTISHVSYPTQMAHAKEVSTLNDGLSKSNMEANLEKFTSFHTRYYKSQSGIESATWLYNQVFDVVKQSGAKKYGATVERFDHPWGQFSIIARIPGKSSKTVVLGAHQDSINLFLPSILAAPGADDDGSGTVTILEALRGLLQSDSVVRGEAPNTIEFHWYSAEEGGMLGSQAIFSQYKKDYRDIKAMLQQDMTGYTQGALDAGRDEAIGIMVDYVDQSLTDFLKEVVTSYCDIGFIETKCGYACSDHTSASKYGYPAAMATESEMENSNKRIHTTDDKAKYLNFDHMLQHAKLTLGFANPPVCKIVILQRPLHLPQFHPITLNCTQIDCWTVGPVTMELPYAQELQLACLTVQRASLLTKKVLDAVDKGALDKSDSSPVTIADFAAQALIIAAIHHVYPDDDIVGEEDSNALRKDPQLLDRTWALVASMHTSPDDSPLYTPASKEEMLDLIDLGAKGTCSPHNRAWVLDPVDGTATFIRGQQYAVCLALVEQGQQRLGVLGCPNLSLDILAATPGGYIQEDAVDRTGYGTQVFAVAGHGAYTRTMTASPTDLEPAQRIPPRTPVTHPRDISFVDCTSTTSSDVDLHARLAARLGAPWPPATDLWSAQLRYVALAVGGCNVLLKIPRKREYRSNIWDHAGGMLIAQETGCRVTDLAGNEVDCGSGRRLTGCYGMVVAPEGIHGCLVEGVKEFV
;
A
#
# COMPACT_ATOMS: atom_id res chain seq x y z
N MET A 1 45.16 -49.11 -50.10
CA MET A 1 45.70 -48.34 -48.97
C MET A 1 44.93 -47.02 -48.91
N LYS A 2 43.91 -46.95 -48.05
CA LYS A 2 43.12 -45.75 -47.74
C LYS A 2 43.00 -45.72 -46.22
N LEU A 3 43.26 -44.58 -45.59
CA LEU A 3 42.74 -44.28 -44.27
C LEU A 3 42.23 -42.84 -44.27
N GLU A 4 40.94 -42.72 -44.02
CA GLU A 4 40.14 -41.51 -43.94
C GLU A 4 39.90 -41.13 -42.46
N THR A 5 39.60 -39.85 -42.30
CA THR A 5 39.18 -39.06 -41.13
C THR A 5 38.23 -39.75 -40.14
N LEU A 6 38.48 -39.51 -38.85
CA LEU A 6 37.62 -39.91 -37.73
C LEU A 6 36.69 -38.75 -37.32
N THR A 7 35.40 -38.95 -37.51
CA THR A 7 34.29 -38.20 -36.90
C THR A 7 33.74 -39.03 -35.73
N LEU A 8 33.42 -38.39 -34.59
CA LEU A 8 32.60 -39.00 -33.54
C LEU A 8 31.39 -38.10 -33.28
N GLY A 9 30.21 -38.71 -33.36
CA GLY A 9 28.91 -38.04 -33.28
C GLY A 9 28.35 -37.89 -31.87
N ALA A 10 27.37 -37.00 -31.76
CA ALA A 10 26.38 -36.99 -30.69
C ALA A 10 24.98 -37.02 -31.33
N THR A 11 24.16 -37.93 -30.82
CA THR A 11 22.82 -38.29 -31.29
C THR A 11 21.79 -37.20 -31.01
N VAL A 12 20.97 -36.92 -32.02
CA VAL A 12 19.79 -36.04 -31.95
C VAL A 12 18.63 -36.81 -31.29
N SER A 13 18.17 -36.35 -30.12
CA SER A 13 16.85 -36.68 -29.59
C SER A 13 15.88 -35.57 -29.95
N SER A 14 15.01 -35.84 -30.91
CA SER A 14 13.86 -35.03 -31.28
C SER A 14 12.81 -35.07 -30.16
N ALA A 15 12.73 -34.02 -29.35
CA ALA A 15 11.55 -33.77 -28.52
C ALA A 15 10.48 -33.09 -29.38
N PHE A 16 9.33 -33.75 -29.49
CA PHE A 16 8.11 -33.17 -30.05
C PHE A 16 7.80 -31.88 -29.28
N ALA A 17 7.88 -30.74 -29.96
CA ALA A 17 7.23 -29.51 -29.50
C ALA A 17 5.72 -29.78 -29.52
N ALA A 18 5.14 -30.06 -28.35
CA ALA A 18 3.71 -29.99 -28.18
C ALA A 18 3.31 -28.53 -28.43
N VAL A 19 2.66 -28.29 -29.57
CA VAL A 19 2.01 -27.02 -29.86
C VAL A 19 0.88 -26.88 -28.84
N ILE A 20 1.14 -26.14 -27.76
CA ILE A 20 0.11 -25.71 -26.82
C ILE A 20 -0.79 -24.74 -27.59
N PRO A 21 -2.09 -25.01 -27.75
CA PRO A 21 -2.98 -24.05 -28.37
C PRO A 21 -3.05 -22.81 -27.48
N GLN A 22 -2.44 -21.71 -27.91
CA GLN A 22 -2.63 -20.39 -27.30
C GLN A 22 -4.10 -20.02 -27.44
N GLN A 23 -4.81 -19.86 -26.32
CA GLN A 23 -6.12 -19.23 -26.33
C GLN A 23 -5.95 -17.72 -26.57
N PRO A 24 -6.72 -17.11 -27.47
CA PRO A 24 -6.69 -15.67 -27.67
C PRO A 24 -7.27 -14.97 -26.43
N LEU A 25 -6.50 -14.06 -25.83
CA LEU A 25 -7.04 -13.06 -24.91
C LEU A 25 -8.11 -12.25 -25.67
N LEU A 26 -9.22 -11.92 -24.99
CA LEU A 26 -10.27 -11.10 -25.59
C LEU A 26 -9.70 -9.71 -25.91
N ASN A 27 -9.52 -9.41 -27.20
CA ASN A 27 -9.20 -8.06 -27.68
C ASN A 27 -10.37 -7.12 -27.38
N ASN A 28 -10.14 -6.10 -26.57
CA ASN A 28 -11.09 -5.01 -26.36
C ASN A 28 -10.74 -3.84 -27.30
N PRO A 29 -11.56 -3.47 -28.29
CA PRO A 29 -11.30 -2.30 -29.12
C PRO A 29 -11.75 -1.04 -28.36
N TYR A 30 -10.85 -0.07 -28.25
CA TYR A 30 -10.99 1.26 -27.61
C TYR A 30 -10.64 1.37 -26.12
N ILE A 31 -9.35 1.33 -25.77
CA ILE A 31 -8.75 2.13 -24.68
C ILE A 31 -7.35 2.58 -25.15
N HIS A 32 -7.03 3.87 -25.00
CA HIS A 32 -5.70 4.40 -25.28
C HIS A 32 -4.66 3.77 -24.35
N HIS A 33 -3.62 3.13 -24.89
CA HIS A 33 -2.54 2.50 -24.12
C HIS A 33 -1.54 3.55 -23.58
N ASP A 34 -1.83 4.09 -22.40
CA ASP A 34 -0.84 4.61 -21.44
C ASP A 34 -0.77 3.58 -20.31
N ALA A 35 0.43 3.16 -19.88
CA ALA A 35 0.66 1.97 -19.05
C ALA A 35 -0.29 1.84 -17.83
N ASP A 36 -1.21 0.86 -17.89
CA ASP A 36 -2.26 0.63 -16.91
C ASP A 36 -1.67 0.23 -15.55
N LYS A 37 -1.66 1.16 -14.60
CA LYS A 37 -1.42 0.87 -13.18
C LYS A 37 -2.74 0.62 -12.47
N TYR A 38 -2.72 -0.27 -11.50
CA TYR A 38 -3.82 -0.60 -10.60
C TYR A 38 -3.52 -0.05 -9.21
N LEU A 39 -4.46 0.62 -8.57
CA LEU A 39 -4.33 1.00 -7.17
C LEU A 39 -4.79 -0.19 -6.33
N ILE A 40 -3.87 -0.84 -5.64
CA ILE A 40 -4.19 -1.87 -4.66
C ILE A 40 -4.13 -1.30 -3.25
N GLU A 41 -4.80 -1.93 -2.31
CA GLU A 41 -4.73 -1.67 -0.88
C GLU A 41 -4.26 -2.93 -0.15
N LEU A 42 -3.16 -2.81 0.60
CA LEU A 42 -2.42 -3.92 1.24
C LEU A 42 -2.75 -4.10 2.73
N ALA A 43 -3.26 -3.04 3.35
CA ALA A 43 -3.82 -2.98 4.70
C ALA A 43 -4.82 -1.82 4.74
N PRO A 44 -5.69 -1.68 5.77
CA PRO A 44 -6.63 -0.57 5.83
C PRO A 44 -5.95 0.78 5.57
N TYR A 45 -6.39 1.47 4.52
CA TYR A 45 -5.87 2.77 4.06
C TYR A 45 -4.43 2.78 3.48
N GLN A 46 -3.76 1.63 3.39
CA GLN A 46 -2.44 1.50 2.79
C GLN A 46 -2.55 1.15 1.31
N THR A 47 -2.57 2.16 0.44
CA THR A 47 -2.68 1.95 -1.01
C THR A 47 -1.35 2.05 -1.74
N ARG A 48 -1.18 1.26 -2.80
CA ARG A 48 0.01 1.21 -3.65
C ARG A 48 -0.45 1.13 -5.10
N TRP A 49 0.01 2.04 -5.95
CA TRP A 49 -0.12 1.82 -7.40
C TRP A 49 0.87 0.75 -7.81
N VAL A 50 0.38 -0.25 -8.51
CA VAL A 50 1.13 -1.39 -9.00
C VAL A 50 0.82 -1.63 -10.46
N THR A 51 1.79 -2.11 -11.24
CA THR A 51 1.48 -2.68 -12.56
C THR A 51 0.76 -4.02 -12.38
N GLU A 52 0.24 -4.59 -13.48
CA GLU A 52 -0.33 -5.93 -13.43
C GLU A 52 0.72 -6.97 -12.96
N GLU A 53 1.96 -6.84 -13.42
CA GLU A 53 3.08 -7.70 -13.01
C GLU A 53 3.37 -7.60 -11.51
N GLU A 54 3.30 -6.40 -10.93
CA GLU A 54 3.51 -6.20 -9.50
C GLU A 54 2.35 -6.76 -8.65
N LYS A 55 1.11 -6.75 -9.15
CA LYS A 55 0.01 -7.51 -8.51
C LYS A 55 0.32 -9.00 -8.48
N TRP A 56 0.84 -9.53 -9.59
CA TRP A 56 1.20 -10.95 -9.67
C TRP A 56 2.36 -11.31 -8.76
N ALA A 57 3.39 -10.46 -8.67
CA ALA A 57 4.50 -10.66 -7.74
C ALA A 57 4.01 -10.72 -6.28
N LEU A 58 3.10 -9.83 -5.89
CA LEU A 58 2.51 -9.84 -4.55
C LEU A 58 1.74 -11.14 -4.26
N LYS A 59 0.92 -11.61 -5.21
CA LYS A 59 0.23 -12.90 -5.04
C LYS A 59 1.20 -14.08 -4.94
N LEU A 60 2.29 -14.08 -5.71
CA LEU A 60 3.34 -15.10 -5.63
C LEU A 60 4.07 -15.08 -4.27
N ASP A 61 4.22 -13.92 -3.68
CA ASP A 61 4.82 -13.73 -2.34
C ASP A 61 3.81 -14.00 -1.20
N GLY A 62 2.58 -14.42 -1.52
CA GLY A 62 1.52 -14.68 -0.53
C GLY A 62 0.97 -13.42 0.13
N VAL A 63 1.10 -12.26 -0.53
CA VAL A 63 0.61 -10.97 -0.04
C VAL A 63 -0.79 -10.71 -0.59
N ASN A 64 -1.75 -10.67 0.32
CA ASN A 64 -3.13 -10.32 0.03
C ASN A 64 -3.31 -8.83 -0.25
N PHE A 65 -4.19 -8.49 -1.18
CA PHE A 65 -4.53 -7.11 -1.50
C PHE A 65 -5.94 -7.00 -2.07
N ILE A 66 -6.54 -5.82 -1.94
CA ILE A 66 -7.78 -5.46 -2.63
C ILE A 66 -7.48 -4.44 -3.71
N ASP A 67 -7.97 -4.65 -4.94
CA ASP A 67 -7.79 -3.70 -6.03
C ASP A 67 -8.87 -2.62 -5.99
N VAL A 68 -8.48 -1.43 -5.56
CA VAL A 68 -9.34 -0.26 -5.34
C VAL A 68 -9.25 0.75 -6.49
N THR A 69 -8.73 0.34 -7.66
CA THR A 69 -8.54 1.21 -8.83
C THR A 69 -9.84 1.89 -9.24
N ALA A 70 -10.93 1.13 -9.27
CA ALA A 70 -12.25 1.66 -9.61
C ALA A 70 -12.79 2.61 -8.52
N GLU A 71 -12.50 2.34 -7.24
CA GLU A 71 -13.03 3.09 -6.10
C GLU A 71 -12.44 4.50 -6.03
N ARG A 72 -11.12 4.64 -6.25
CA ARG A 72 -10.42 5.94 -6.31
C ARG A 72 -11.08 6.89 -7.31
N ASN A 73 -11.46 6.37 -8.48
CA ASN A 73 -12.04 7.17 -9.56
C ASN A 73 -13.45 7.71 -9.22
N THR A 74 -14.09 7.19 -8.18
CA THR A 74 -15.43 7.61 -7.76
C THR A 74 -15.45 8.69 -6.68
N GLY A 75 -14.29 9.06 -6.11
CA GLY A 75 -14.19 10.10 -5.06
C GLY A 75 -14.78 9.69 -3.70
N PHE A 76 -15.15 8.43 -3.53
CA PHE A 76 -15.62 7.85 -2.28
C PHE A 76 -14.69 6.70 -1.91
N TYR A 77 -13.98 6.82 -0.78
CA TYR A 77 -13.15 5.75 -0.24
C TYR A 77 -13.90 5.08 0.93
N PRO A 78 -14.37 3.84 0.76
CA PRO A 78 -15.04 3.12 1.82
C PRO A 78 -14.08 2.82 2.99
N THR A 79 -14.44 3.24 4.20
CA THR A 79 -13.69 2.99 5.45
C THR A 79 -14.23 1.72 6.12
N LEU A 80 -13.38 0.96 6.84
CA LEU A 80 -13.82 -0.20 7.65
C LEU A 80 -14.74 0.19 8.83
N ASP A 81 -15.28 1.41 8.87
CA ASP A 81 -16.15 1.88 9.94
C ASP A 81 -17.53 1.22 9.87
N THR A 82 -17.77 0.29 10.79
CA THR A 82 -19.12 -0.21 11.10
C THR A 82 -19.93 0.89 11.76
N ILE A 83 -20.66 1.69 10.97
CA ILE A 83 -21.59 2.70 11.50
C ILE A 83 -22.91 2.05 11.99
N SER A 84 -23.25 0.83 11.54
CA SER A 84 -24.49 0.15 11.95
C SER A 84 -24.25 -0.89 13.04
N HIS A 85 -24.61 -0.57 14.28
CA HIS A 85 -24.74 -1.60 15.32
C HIS A 85 -25.97 -2.48 15.02
N VAL A 86 -25.73 -3.72 14.58
CA VAL A 86 -26.73 -4.77 14.48
C VAL A 86 -26.64 -5.66 15.71
N SER A 87 -27.78 -5.95 16.35
CA SER A 87 -27.84 -6.92 17.44
C SER A 87 -28.26 -8.28 16.90
N TYR A 88 -27.43 -9.29 17.13
CA TYR A 88 -27.70 -10.67 16.74
C TYR A 88 -28.28 -11.48 17.91
N PRO A 89 -29.10 -12.51 17.63
CA PRO A 89 -29.68 -13.35 18.67
C PRO A 89 -28.61 -14.17 19.39
N THR A 90 -28.69 -14.22 20.72
CA THR A 90 -27.85 -15.10 21.55
C THR A 90 -28.47 -16.48 21.75
N GLN A 91 -29.66 -16.73 21.20
CA GLN A 91 -30.34 -18.02 21.22
C GLN A 91 -30.92 -18.32 19.85
N MET A 92 -30.68 -19.54 19.37
CA MET A 92 -31.23 -20.00 18.10
C MET A 92 -32.71 -20.33 18.23
N ALA A 93 -33.57 -19.50 17.64
CA ALA A 93 -34.94 -19.90 17.33
C ALA A 93 -34.93 -20.67 16.00
N HIS A 94 -35.87 -21.59 15.79
CA HIS A 94 -36.00 -22.44 14.59
C HIS A 94 -35.07 -23.66 14.50
N ALA A 95 -34.47 -24.10 15.61
CA ALA A 95 -33.51 -25.21 15.60
C ALA A 95 -34.03 -26.48 14.88
N LYS A 96 -35.31 -26.81 15.11
CA LYS A 96 -35.99 -27.96 14.49
C LYS A 96 -36.21 -27.81 12.98
N GLU A 97 -36.54 -26.60 12.53
CA GLU A 97 -36.76 -26.31 11.10
C GLU A 97 -35.44 -26.41 10.35
N VAL A 98 -34.38 -25.77 10.85
CA VAL A 98 -33.04 -25.83 10.26
C VAL A 98 -32.51 -27.27 10.26
N SER A 99 -32.66 -28.02 11.36
CA SER A 99 -32.28 -29.43 11.40
C SER A 99 -33.02 -30.29 10.36
N THR A 100 -34.29 -29.97 10.07
CA THR A 100 -35.05 -30.70 9.02
C THR A 100 -34.52 -30.34 7.61
N LEU A 101 -34.13 -29.09 7.38
CA LEU A 101 -33.52 -28.68 6.12
C LEU A 101 -32.12 -29.30 5.93
N ASN A 102 -31.38 -29.51 7.01
CA ASN A 102 -30.07 -30.19 7.00
C ASN A 102 -30.19 -31.64 6.49
N ASP A 103 -31.25 -32.36 6.85
CA ASP A 103 -31.53 -33.72 6.35
C ASP A 103 -31.74 -33.74 4.83
N GLY A 104 -32.16 -32.60 4.28
CA GLY A 104 -32.39 -32.40 2.87
C GLY A 104 -31.12 -32.21 2.06
N LEU A 105 -29.94 -31.95 2.67
CA LEU A 105 -28.67 -31.69 1.98
C LEU A 105 -28.05 -32.98 1.39
N SER A 106 -27.30 -32.85 0.30
CA SER A 106 -26.75 -33.97 -0.49
C SER A 106 -25.27 -33.78 -0.83
N LYS A 107 -24.43 -34.64 -0.26
CA LYS A 107 -23.00 -34.73 -0.63
C LYS A 107 -22.81 -35.05 -2.10
N SER A 108 -23.60 -35.97 -2.65
CA SER A 108 -23.51 -36.36 -4.06
C SER A 108 -23.83 -35.22 -5.02
N ASN A 109 -24.67 -34.25 -4.61
CA ASN A 109 -24.88 -33.05 -5.42
C ASN A 109 -23.64 -32.15 -5.42
N MET A 110 -23.01 -31.96 -4.26
CA MET A 110 -21.78 -31.18 -4.14
C MET A 110 -20.65 -31.83 -4.94
N GLU A 111 -20.49 -33.16 -4.83
CA GLU A 111 -19.51 -33.94 -5.60
C GLU A 111 -19.71 -33.77 -7.11
N ALA A 112 -20.94 -34.00 -7.61
CA ALA A 112 -21.23 -33.90 -9.04
C ALA A 112 -21.05 -32.47 -9.60
N ASN A 113 -21.48 -31.46 -8.83
CA ASN A 113 -21.30 -30.07 -9.21
C ASN A 113 -19.82 -29.68 -9.20
N LEU A 114 -19.05 -30.11 -8.19
CA LEU A 114 -17.63 -29.80 -8.10
C LEU A 114 -16.83 -30.50 -9.18
N GLU A 115 -17.13 -31.76 -9.47
CA GLU A 115 -16.51 -32.49 -10.60
C GLU A 115 -16.72 -31.73 -11.90
N LYS A 116 -17.94 -31.24 -12.16
CA LYS A 116 -18.20 -30.45 -13.35
C LYS A 116 -17.51 -29.08 -13.31
N PHE A 117 -17.52 -28.40 -12.18
CA PHE A 117 -16.96 -27.05 -12.03
C PHE A 117 -15.43 -27.01 -12.11
N THR A 118 -14.77 -28.07 -11.67
CA THR A 118 -13.30 -28.26 -11.77
C THR A 118 -12.88 -28.82 -13.13
N SER A 119 -13.84 -29.22 -13.99
CA SER A 119 -13.55 -29.70 -15.35
C SER A 119 -13.24 -28.59 -16.36
N PHE A 120 -13.56 -27.33 -16.04
CA PHE A 120 -13.14 -26.19 -16.85
C PHE A 120 -11.62 -26.00 -16.72
N HIS A 121 -10.94 -25.69 -17.82
CA HIS A 121 -9.46 -25.58 -17.85
C HIS A 121 -8.93 -24.64 -16.75
N THR A 122 -9.56 -23.47 -16.64
CA THR A 122 -9.38 -22.50 -15.57
C THR A 122 -10.68 -21.71 -15.45
N ARG A 123 -10.96 -21.14 -14.26
CA ARG A 123 -12.06 -20.18 -14.10
C ARG A 123 -11.56 -18.74 -13.95
N TYR A 124 -10.33 -18.48 -14.40
CA TYR A 124 -9.72 -17.15 -14.38
C TYR A 124 -10.64 -16.11 -15.03
N TYR A 125 -10.88 -15.01 -14.32
CA TYR A 125 -11.94 -14.04 -14.63
C TYR A 125 -11.79 -13.31 -15.98
N LYS A 126 -10.57 -13.25 -16.55
CA LYS A 126 -10.30 -12.70 -17.90
C LYS A 126 -10.29 -13.78 -19.00
N SER A 127 -10.60 -15.03 -18.69
CA SER A 127 -10.53 -16.15 -19.64
C SER A 127 -11.90 -16.54 -20.19
N GLN A 128 -11.91 -17.11 -21.40
CA GLN A 128 -13.14 -17.62 -22.03
C GLN A 128 -13.75 -18.77 -21.20
N SER A 129 -12.93 -19.66 -20.65
CA SER A 129 -13.40 -20.74 -19.78
C SER A 129 -13.98 -20.22 -18.46
N GLY A 130 -13.52 -19.05 -17.98
CA GLY A 130 -14.14 -18.34 -16.85
C GLY A 130 -15.56 -17.84 -17.15
N ILE A 131 -15.83 -17.37 -18.37
CA ILE A 131 -17.20 -16.99 -18.81
C ILE A 131 -18.09 -18.24 -18.94
N GLU A 132 -17.54 -19.32 -19.47
CA GLU A 132 -18.24 -20.60 -19.63
C GLU A 132 -18.60 -21.22 -18.27
N SER A 133 -17.69 -21.20 -17.30
CA SER A 133 -17.94 -21.70 -15.94
C SER A 133 -19.00 -20.86 -15.22
N ALA A 134 -18.94 -19.53 -15.33
CA ALA A 134 -19.95 -18.63 -14.78
C ALA A 134 -21.34 -18.84 -15.42
N THR A 135 -21.37 -19.07 -16.73
CA THR A 135 -22.61 -19.40 -17.44
C THR A 135 -23.19 -20.73 -16.99
N TRP A 136 -22.36 -21.74 -16.79
CA TRP A 136 -22.79 -23.03 -16.26
C TRP A 136 -23.35 -22.89 -14.83
N LEU A 137 -22.65 -22.19 -13.94
CA LEU A 137 -23.05 -21.97 -12.56
C LEU A 137 -24.36 -21.19 -12.48
N TYR A 138 -24.51 -20.12 -13.28
CA TYR A 138 -25.75 -19.36 -13.40
C TYR A 138 -26.94 -20.27 -13.73
N ASN A 139 -26.75 -21.21 -14.66
CA ASN A 139 -27.82 -22.14 -15.03
C ASN A 139 -28.19 -23.07 -13.87
N GLN A 140 -27.21 -23.56 -13.09
CA GLN A 140 -27.48 -24.37 -11.90
C GLN A 140 -28.30 -23.58 -10.86
N VAL A 141 -27.88 -22.36 -10.55
CA VAL A 141 -28.58 -21.47 -9.61
C VAL A 141 -29.99 -21.15 -10.11
N PHE A 142 -30.12 -20.81 -11.39
CA PHE A 142 -31.41 -20.53 -12.02
C PHE A 142 -32.36 -21.73 -11.95
N ASP A 143 -31.86 -22.93 -12.22
CA ASP A 143 -32.65 -24.15 -12.17
C ASP A 143 -33.09 -24.50 -10.75
N VAL A 144 -32.22 -24.35 -9.74
CA VAL A 144 -32.59 -24.50 -8.33
C VAL A 144 -33.73 -23.55 -7.92
N VAL A 145 -33.59 -22.26 -8.25
CA VAL A 145 -34.62 -21.23 -7.93
C VAL A 145 -35.91 -21.46 -8.73
N LYS A 146 -35.81 -21.93 -9.97
CA LYS A 146 -36.98 -22.23 -10.81
C LYS A 146 -37.73 -23.47 -10.31
N GLN A 147 -37.01 -24.55 -9.98
CA GLN A 147 -37.59 -25.83 -9.60
C GLN A 147 -38.26 -25.78 -8.21
N SER A 148 -37.74 -24.96 -7.29
CA SER A 148 -38.39 -24.71 -5.99
C SER A 148 -39.74 -23.99 -6.10
N GLY A 149 -40.02 -23.34 -7.24
CA GLY A 149 -41.21 -22.52 -7.42
C GLY A 149 -41.10 -21.11 -6.81
N ALA A 150 -39.97 -20.76 -6.17
CA ALA A 150 -39.74 -19.46 -5.54
C ALA A 150 -39.88 -18.28 -6.52
N LYS A 151 -39.63 -18.49 -7.82
CA LYS A 151 -39.89 -17.47 -8.86
C LYS A 151 -41.33 -16.97 -8.89
N LYS A 152 -42.30 -17.81 -8.54
CA LYS A 152 -43.73 -17.42 -8.48
C LYS A 152 -44.00 -16.39 -7.37
N TYR A 153 -43.09 -16.33 -6.38
CA TYR A 153 -43.16 -15.45 -5.22
C TYR A 153 -42.11 -14.33 -5.27
N GLY A 154 -41.53 -14.07 -6.45
CA GLY A 154 -40.65 -12.94 -6.67
C GLY A 154 -39.15 -13.23 -6.53
N ALA A 155 -38.74 -14.49 -6.37
CA ALA A 155 -37.32 -14.82 -6.39
C ALA A 155 -36.67 -14.54 -7.75
N THR A 156 -35.48 -13.93 -7.74
CA THR A 156 -34.72 -13.58 -8.93
C THR A 156 -33.35 -14.26 -8.95
N VAL A 157 -32.80 -14.45 -10.15
CA VAL A 157 -31.41 -14.83 -10.38
C VAL A 157 -30.88 -13.86 -11.42
N GLU A 158 -29.93 -13.04 -11.01
CA GLU A 158 -29.43 -11.90 -11.78
C GLU A 158 -27.95 -12.10 -12.09
N ARG A 159 -27.55 -11.64 -13.27
CA ARG A 159 -26.14 -11.45 -13.62
C ARG A 159 -25.76 -10.03 -13.26
N PHE A 160 -24.64 -9.88 -12.56
CA PHE A 160 -23.99 -8.60 -12.36
C PHE A 160 -22.77 -8.54 -13.29
N ASP A 161 -22.92 -7.80 -14.38
CA ASP A 161 -21.92 -7.76 -15.45
C ASP A 161 -20.71 -6.91 -15.07
N HIS A 162 -19.53 -7.35 -15.52
CA HIS A 162 -18.24 -6.69 -15.26
C HIS A 162 -17.46 -6.46 -16.56
N PRO A 163 -16.55 -5.47 -16.61
CA PRO A 163 -15.81 -5.14 -17.84
C PRO A 163 -14.82 -6.21 -18.29
N TRP A 164 -14.49 -7.20 -17.46
CA TRP A 164 -13.57 -8.30 -17.77
C TRP A 164 -14.26 -9.56 -18.32
N GLY A 165 -15.59 -9.55 -18.47
CA GLY A 165 -16.34 -10.61 -19.14
C GLY A 165 -17.01 -11.61 -18.19
N GLN A 166 -16.28 -12.21 -17.25
CA GLN A 166 -16.90 -13.07 -16.24
C GLN A 166 -17.82 -12.22 -15.33
N PHE A 167 -19.09 -12.60 -15.18
CA PHE A 167 -20.09 -11.89 -14.39
C PHE A 167 -20.27 -12.52 -13.01
N SER A 168 -20.64 -11.73 -12.00
CA SER A 168 -21.09 -12.27 -10.69
C SER A 168 -22.56 -12.71 -10.76
N ILE A 169 -22.98 -13.64 -9.91
CA ILE A 169 -24.35 -14.16 -9.86
C ILE A 169 -25.00 -13.78 -8.53
N ILE A 170 -26.23 -13.26 -8.57
CA ILE A 170 -27.01 -12.91 -7.38
C ILE A 170 -28.35 -13.63 -7.45
N ALA A 171 -28.58 -14.61 -6.57
CA ALA A 171 -29.90 -15.18 -6.34
C ALA A 171 -30.56 -14.50 -5.15
N ARG A 172 -31.72 -13.89 -5.36
CA ARG A 172 -32.46 -13.12 -4.34
C ARG A 172 -33.78 -13.78 -4.02
N ILE A 173 -33.97 -14.13 -2.76
CA ILE A 173 -35.21 -14.69 -2.21
C ILE A 173 -35.88 -13.64 -1.32
N PRO A 174 -37.00 -13.04 -1.75
CA PRO A 174 -37.67 -11.99 -1.00
C PRO A 174 -38.09 -12.46 0.39
N GLY A 175 -37.96 -11.60 1.40
CA GLY A 175 -38.58 -11.79 2.71
C GLY A 175 -39.66 -10.75 2.99
N LYS A 176 -40.15 -10.74 4.24
CA LYS A 176 -41.13 -9.76 4.75
C LYS A 176 -40.56 -8.34 4.88
N SER A 177 -39.23 -8.20 4.87
CA SER A 177 -38.56 -6.91 4.90
C SER A 177 -37.43 -6.81 3.87
N SER A 178 -37.07 -5.58 3.52
CA SER A 178 -35.94 -5.27 2.64
C SER A 178 -34.57 -5.44 3.31
N LYS A 179 -34.54 -5.75 4.62
CA LYS A 179 -33.31 -6.11 5.32
C LYS A 179 -32.76 -7.39 4.70
N THR A 180 -31.48 -7.41 4.39
CA THR A 180 -30.88 -8.49 3.60
C THR A 180 -29.81 -9.25 4.39
N VAL A 181 -29.82 -10.57 4.30
CA VAL A 181 -28.73 -11.47 4.70
C VAL A 181 -28.07 -12.00 3.43
N VAL A 182 -26.75 -11.87 3.32
CA VAL A 182 -25.96 -12.26 2.15
C VAL A 182 -25.10 -13.49 2.49
N LEU A 183 -25.11 -14.48 1.62
CA LEU A 183 -24.29 -15.69 1.68
C LEU A 183 -23.40 -15.70 0.43
N GLY A 184 -22.09 -15.61 0.60
CA GLY A 184 -21.13 -15.40 -0.49
C GLY A 184 -20.08 -16.50 -0.61
N ALA A 185 -19.61 -16.69 -1.83
CA ALA A 185 -18.43 -17.48 -2.23
C ALA A 185 -17.90 -16.89 -3.55
N HIS A 186 -16.65 -17.15 -3.93
CA HIS A 186 -16.15 -16.72 -5.25
C HIS A 186 -16.09 -17.87 -6.24
N GLN A 187 -16.26 -17.56 -7.52
CA GLN A 187 -16.43 -18.56 -8.57
C GLN A 187 -15.21 -18.72 -9.48
N ASP A 188 -14.28 -17.77 -9.43
CA ASP A 188 -13.06 -17.83 -10.23
C ASP A 188 -12.02 -18.79 -9.65
N SER A 189 -10.88 -18.87 -10.31
CA SER A 189 -9.68 -19.59 -9.86
C SER A 189 -8.50 -19.13 -10.68
N ILE A 190 -7.30 -19.23 -10.12
CA ILE A 190 -6.08 -18.83 -10.81
C ILE A 190 -4.99 -19.90 -10.76
N ASN A 191 -4.06 -19.82 -11.72
CA ASN A 191 -2.76 -20.45 -11.61
C ASN A 191 -1.69 -19.38 -11.49
N LEU A 192 -0.99 -19.29 -10.36
CA LEU A 192 -0.04 -18.18 -10.10
C LEU A 192 1.16 -18.14 -11.04
N PHE A 193 1.52 -19.25 -11.69
CA PHE A 193 2.67 -19.28 -12.61
C PHE A 193 2.33 -18.70 -13.98
N LEU A 194 1.15 -19.02 -14.53
CA LEU A 194 0.66 -18.49 -15.81
C LEU A 194 -0.90 -18.49 -15.81
N PRO A 195 -1.54 -17.43 -15.28
CA PRO A 195 -2.99 -17.37 -15.03
C PRO A 195 -3.89 -17.70 -16.23
N SER A 196 -3.46 -17.33 -17.44
CA SER A 196 -4.21 -17.49 -18.68
C SER A 196 -3.82 -18.72 -19.51
N ILE A 197 -2.79 -19.47 -19.10
CA ILE A 197 -2.22 -20.57 -19.90
C ILE A 197 -2.34 -21.90 -19.17
N LEU A 198 -1.97 -21.94 -17.89
CA LEU A 198 -2.00 -23.17 -17.11
C LEU A 198 -3.40 -23.45 -16.58
N ALA A 199 -3.69 -24.74 -16.39
CA ALA A 199 -4.94 -25.14 -15.78
C ALA A 199 -5.00 -24.70 -14.31
N ALA A 200 -6.19 -24.34 -13.85
CA ALA A 200 -6.50 -24.06 -12.46
C ALA A 200 -7.84 -24.75 -12.15
N PRO A 201 -7.81 -26.01 -11.68
CA PRO A 201 -9.06 -26.69 -11.35
C PRO A 201 -9.77 -26.00 -10.18
N GLY A 202 -9.06 -25.36 -9.26
CA GLY A 202 -9.62 -24.54 -8.18
C GLY A 202 -10.68 -25.30 -7.39
N ALA A 203 -10.36 -26.52 -6.97
CA ALA A 203 -11.34 -27.40 -6.36
C ALA A 203 -11.68 -26.96 -4.95
N ASP A 204 -10.66 -26.65 -4.16
CA ASP A 204 -10.82 -26.10 -2.84
C ASP A 204 -11.09 -24.60 -2.92
N ASP A 205 -10.30 -23.89 -3.73
CA ASP A 205 -10.26 -22.44 -3.85
C ASP A 205 -10.81 -21.96 -5.23
N ASP A 206 -12.04 -21.47 -5.31
CA ASP A 206 -13.13 -21.66 -4.31
C ASP A 206 -14.28 -22.48 -4.90
N GLY A 207 -13.92 -23.57 -5.57
CA GLY A 207 -14.89 -24.55 -6.04
C GLY A 207 -15.73 -25.11 -4.89
N SER A 208 -15.10 -25.35 -3.73
CA SER A 208 -15.72 -25.94 -2.56
C SER A 208 -16.77 -25.02 -1.92
N GLY A 209 -16.44 -23.75 -1.67
CA GLY A 209 -17.37 -22.73 -1.17
C GLY A 209 -18.52 -22.49 -2.15
N THR A 210 -18.20 -22.37 -3.45
CA THR A 210 -19.20 -22.21 -4.52
C THR A 210 -20.28 -23.28 -4.50
N VAL A 211 -19.90 -24.57 -4.44
CA VAL A 211 -20.89 -25.67 -4.45
C VAL A 211 -21.55 -25.85 -3.08
N THR A 212 -20.88 -25.48 -2.00
CA THR A 212 -21.43 -25.47 -0.64
C THR A 212 -22.62 -24.51 -0.55
N ILE A 213 -22.46 -23.27 -0.99
CA ILE A 213 -23.56 -22.29 -0.93
C ILE A 213 -24.65 -22.58 -1.96
N LEU A 214 -24.34 -23.25 -3.08
CA LEU A 214 -25.33 -23.74 -4.05
C LEU A 214 -26.22 -24.83 -3.43
N GLU A 215 -25.61 -25.78 -2.72
CA GLU A 215 -26.32 -26.83 -2.03
C GLU A 215 -27.13 -26.30 -0.83
N ALA A 216 -26.60 -25.30 -0.11
CA ALA A 216 -27.34 -24.57 0.91
C ALA A 216 -28.53 -23.80 0.32
N LEU A 217 -28.40 -23.12 -0.82
CA LEU A 217 -29.53 -22.49 -1.52
C LEU A 217 -30.63 -23.53 -1.85
N ARG A 218 -30.22 -24.68 -2.39
CA ARG A 218 -31.15 -25.77 -2.72
C ARG A 218 -31.83 -26.33 -1.48
N GLY A 219 -31.10 -26.51 -0.37
CA GLY A 219 -31.63 -26.92 0.92
C GLY A 219 -32.63 -25.92 1.49
N LEU A 220 -32.27 -24.63 1.49
CA LEU A 220 -33.10 -23.53 2.01
C LEU A 220 -34.44 -23.44 1.28
N LEU A 221 -34.42 -23.63 -0.04
CA LEU A 221 -35.60 -23.58 -0.89
C LEU A 221 -36.49 -24.82 -0.80
N GLN A 222 -36.20 -25.76 0.10
CA GLN A 222 -37.16 -26.78 0.53
C GLN A 222 -38.13 -26.25 1.60
N SER A 223 -37.83 -25.10 2.22
CA SER A 223 -38.75 -24.46 3.17
C SER A 223 -39.86 -23.70 2.46
N ASP A 224 -41.11 -24.15 2.66
CA ASP A 224 -42.31 -23.48 2.16
C ASP A 224 -42.40 -22.02 2.62
N SER A 225 -41.96 -21.73 3.86
CA SER A 225 -42.00 -20.37 4.42
C SER A 225 -41.04 -19.45 3.68
N VAL A 226 -39.82 -19.92 3.39
CA VAL A 226 -38.82 -19.18 2.63
C VAL A 226 -39.24 -18.99 1.18
N VAL A 227 -39.71 -20.07 0.52
CA VAL A 227 -40.17 -20.03 -0.88
C VAL A 227 -41.30 -19.02 -1.10
N ARG A 228 -42.20 -18.85 -0.11
CA ARG A 228 -43.32 -17.90 -0.17
C ARG A 228 -42.97 -16.49 0.31
N GLY A 229 -41.72 -16.24 0.64
CA GLY A 229 -41.22 -14.96 1.13
C GLY A 229 -41.70 -14.58 2.53
N GLU A 230 -41.97 -15.57 3.37
CA GLU A 230 -42.40 -15.38 4.75
C GLU A 230 -41.23 -15.24 5.73
N ALA A 231 -40.00 -15.44 5.27
CA ALA A 231 -38.78 -15.18 6.03
C ALA A 231 -38.75 -13.71 6.51
N PRO A 232 -38.24 -13.41 7.72
CA PRO A 232 -38.23 -12.03 8.24
C PRO A 232 -37.43 -11.05 7.37
N ASN A 233 -36.32 -11.53 6.79
CA ASN A 233 -35.37 -10.78 5.99
C ASN A 233 -35.34 -11.36 4.58
N THR A 234 -35.00 -10.53 3.60
CA THR A 234 -34.59 -10.98 2.27
C THR A 234 -33.26 -11.74 2.38
N ILE A 235 -33.12 -12.83 1.63
CA ILE A 235 -31.92 -13.67 1.63
C ILE A 235 -31.32 -13.62 0.23
N GLU A 236 -30.01 -13.38 0.14
CA GLU A 236 -29.28 -13.37 -1.11
C GLU A 236 -28.10 -14.33 -1.08
N PHE A 237 -27.91 -15.06 -2.19
CA PHE A 237 -26.74 -15.90 -2.43
C PHE A 237 -25.93 -15.27 -3.56
N HIS A 238 -24.65 -15.04 -3.31
CA HIS A 238 -23.74 -14.34 -4.21
C HIS A 238 -22.60 -15.27 -4.62
N TRP A 239 -22.31 -15.31 -5.93
CA TRP A 239 -21.09 -15.92 -6.46
C TRP A 239 -20.27 -14.83 -7.13
N TYR A 240 -19.17 -14.44 -6.50
CA TYR A 240 -18.35 -13.31 -6.93
C TYR A 240 -17.42 -13.70 -8.07
N SER A 241 -17.28 -12.81 -9.06
CA SER A 241 -16.24 -12.90 -10.09
C SER A 241 -15.00 -12.12 -9.65
N ALA A 242 -13.82 -12.55 -10.09
CA ALA A 242 -12.58 -11.81 -9.93
C ALA A 242 -12.20 -11.50 -8.48
N GLU A 243 -12.46 -12.44 -7.56
CA GLU A 243 -11.84 -12.43 -6.23
C GLU A 243 -10.32 -12.44 -6.41
N GLU A 244 -9.85 -13.32 -7.31
CA GLU A 244 -8.43 -13.54 -7.57
C GLU A 244 -7.75 -12.33 -8.23
N GLY A 245 -8.55 -11.37 -8.71
CA GLY A 245 -8.10 -10.08 -9.20
C GLY A 245 -7.88 -9.03 -8.11
N GLY A 246 -8.14 -9.36 -6.84
CA GLY A 246 -8.21 -8.45 -5.70
C GLY A 246 -9.64 -8.02 -5.36
N MET A 247 -10.55 -8.99 -5.19
CA MET A 247 -11.97 -8.79 -4.81
C MET A 247 -12.75 -7.84 -5.71
N LEU A 248 -12.46 -7.84 -7.02
CA LEU A 248 -13.03 -6.86 -7.95
C LEU A 248 -14.55 -6.97 -8.06
N GLY A 249 -15.09 -8.18 -8.12
CA GLY A 249 -16.53 -8.39 -8.29
C GLY A 249 -17.36 -8.09 -7.04
N SER A 250 -16.90 -8.48 -5.85
CA SER A 250 -17.59 -8.15 -4.60
C SER A 250 -17.54 -6.65 -4.30
N GLN A 251 -16.42 -5.98 -4.56
CA GLN A 251 -16.33 -4.51 -4.46
C GLN A 251 -17.37 -3.83 -5.34
N ALA A 252 -17.49 -4.23 -6.61
CA ALA A 252 -18.46 -3.63 -7.53
C ALA A 252 -19.91 -3.78 -7.02
N ILE A 253 -20.26 -4.94 -6.48
CA ILE A 253 -21.59 -5.20 -5.91
C ILE A 253 -21.82 -4.35 -4.65
N PHE A 254 -20.92 -4.37 -3.67
CA PHE A 254 -21.13 -3.65 -2.41
C PHE A 254 -21.03 -2.12 -2.59
N SER A 255 -20.25 -1.65 -3.56
CA SER A 255 -20.26 -0.26 -4.02
C SER A 255 -21.62 0.15 -4.56
N GLN A 256 -22.21 -0.68 -5.42
CA GLN A 256 -23.55 -0.43 -5.95
C GLN A 256 -24.61 -0.49 -4.84
N TYR A 257 -24.51 -1.45 -3.93
CA TYR A 257 -25.45 -1.59 -2.80
C TYR A 257 -25.41 -0.38 -1.88
N LYS A 258 -24.23 0.19 -1.64
CA LYS A 258 -24.07 1.43 -0.89
C LYS A 258 -24.76 2.60 -1.59
N LYS A 259 -24.58 2.75 -2.91
CA LYS A 259 -25.24 3.79 -3.73
C LYS A 259 -26.75 3.64 -3.73
N ASP A 260 -27.24 2.41 -3.74
CA ASP A 260 -28.65 2.07 -3.72
C ASP A 260 -29.27 2.06 -2.31
N TYR A 261 -28.48 2.41 -1.28
CA TYR A 261 -28.89 2.41 0.13
C TYR A 261 -29.49 1.06 0.58
N ARG A 262 -28.93 -0.06 0.09
CA ARG A 262 -29.33 -1.40 0.48
C ARG A 262 -29.06 -1.64 1.97
N ASP A 263 -30.06 -2.20 2.67
CA ASP A 263 -29.98 -2.46 4.11
C ASP A 263 -29.50 -3.88 4.40
N ILE A 264 -28.18 -4.11 4.26
CA ILE A 264 -27.55 -5.41 4.54
C ILE A 264 -27.28 -5.53 6.05
N LYS A 265 -27.73 -6.64 6.66
CA LYS A 265 -27.63 -6.89 8.10
C LYS A 265 -26.57 -7.92 8.48
N ALA A 266 -26.20 -8.78 7.54
CA ALA A 266 -25.19 -9.79 7.73
C ALA A 266 -24.70 -10.26 6.36
N MET A 267 -23.39 -10.46 6.24
CA MET A 267 -22.75 -11.14 5.12
C MET A 267 -21.90 -12.28 5.68
N LEU A 268 -22.07 -13.50 5.18
CA LEU A 268 -21.21 -14.64 5.46
C LEU A 268 -20.44 -14.99 4.19
N GLN A 269 -19.11 -14.97 4.25
CA GLN A 269 -18.24 -15.54 3.22
C GLN A 269 -17.91 -16.99 3.56
N GLN A 270 -18.05 -17.88 2.58
CA GLN A 270 -17.55 -19.25 2.57
C GLN A 270 -16.45 -19.33 1.53
N ASP A 271 -15.21 -19.55 1.96
CA ASP A 271 -14.05 -19.62 1.07
C ASP A 271 -13.09 -20.70 1.58
N MET A 272 -12.88 -21.71 0.73
CA MET A 272 -12.28 -23.01 1.04
C MET A 272 -13.04 -23.74 2.16
N THR A 273 -13.84 -24.74 1.80
CA THR A 273 -14.69 -25.50 2.73
C THR A 273 -14.39 -27.00 2.73
N GLY A 274 -13.30 -27.42 2.08
CA GLY A 274 -13.11 -28.81 1.67
C GLY A 274 -11.93 -29.54 2.29
N TYR A 275 -10.81 -28.89 2.59
CA TYR A 275 -9.58 -29.58 2.97
C TYR A 275 -9.35 -29.64 4.49
N THR A 276 -9.37 -30.87 5.01
CA THR A 276 -9.20 -31.17 6.44
C THR A 276 -7.87 -31.85 6.77
N GLN A 277 -7.18 -32.41 5.76
CA GLN A 277 -6.02 -33.26 6.00
C GLN A 277 -4.87 -32.51 6.67
N GLY A 278 -4.67 -31.22 6.40
CA GLY A 278 -3.63 -30.43 7.05
C GLY A 278 -3.83 -30.31 8.56
N ALA A 279 -5.08 -30.11 9.00
CA ALA A 279 -5.42 -30.06 10.43
C ALA A 279 -5.23 -31.43 11.09
N LEU A 280 -5.64 -32.51 10.42
CA LEU A 280 -5.45 -33.88 10.91
C LEU A 280 -3.96 -34.24 11.03
N ASP A 281 -3.14 -33.85 10.05
CA ASP A 281 -1.69 -34.06 10.06
C ASP A 281 -1.01 -33.27 11.21
N ALA A 282 -1.55 -32.11 11.57
CA ALA A 282 -1.14 -31.31 12.73
C ALA A 282 -1.66 -31.85 14.08
N GLY A 283 -2.38 -32.97 14.09
CA GLY A 283 -2.96 -33.58 15.29
C GLY A 283 -4.12 -32.79 15.90
N ARG A 284 -4.82 -31.99 15.08
CA ARG A 284 -6.04 -31.27 15.48
C ARG A 284 -7.28 -32.09 15.16
N ASP A 285 -8.33 -31.87 15.95
CA ASP A 285 -9.66 -32.39 15.63
C ASP A 285 -10.28 -31.61 14.46
N GLU A 286 -11.18 -32.26 13.72
CA GLU A 286 -11.95 -31.63 12.66
C GLU A 286 -12.85 -30.52 13.22
N ALA A 287 -12.70 -29.31 12.70
CA ALA A 287 -13.46 -28.13 13.14
C ALA A 287 -13.54 -27.10 12.01
N ILE A 288 -14.61 -26.31 11.99
CA ILE A 288 -14.76 -25.19 11.05
C ILE A 288 -13.87 -24.01 11.50
N GLY A 289 -13.04 -23.50 10.59
CA GLY A 289 -12.26 -22.27 10.82
C GLY A 289 -13.15 -21.03 10.80
N ILE A 290 -13.05 -20.19 11.82
CA ILE A 290 -13.81 -18.93 11.94
C ILE A 290 -12.82 -17.76 12.03
N MET A 291 -12.90 -16.84 11.08
CA MET A 291 -12.03 -15.65 11.07
C MET A 291 -12.40 -14.70 12.20
N VAL A 292 -11.39 -14.14 12.87
CA VAL A 292 -11.57 -13.17 13.97
C VAL A 292 -10.87 -11.82 13.72
N ASP A 293 -10.15 -11.67 12.61
CA ASP A 293 -9.60 -10.41 12.14
C ASP A 293 -10.38 -9.87 10.93
N TYR A 294 -10.52 -8.54 10.83
CA TYR A 294 -11.21 -7.85 9.74
C TYR A 294 -12.69 -8.26 9.50
N VAL A 295 -13.39 -8.66 10.57
CA VAL A 295 -14.81 -9.07 10.58
C VAL A 295 -15.62 -8.30 11.63
N ASP A 296 -16.95 -8.33 11.54
CA ASP A 296 -17.84 -7.82 12.59
C ASP A 296 -17.90 -8.79 13.77
N GLN A 297 -17.41 -8.37 14.93
CA GLN A 297 -17.29 -9.25 16.10
C GLN A 297 -18.63 -9.82 16.56
N SER A 298 -19.71 -9.02 16.53
CA SER A 298 -21.02 -9.48 17.01
C SER A 298 -21.62 -10.52 16.05
N LEU A 299 -21.40 -10.35 14.75
CA LEU A 299 -21.82 -11.32 13.74
C LEU A 299 -20.97 -12.60 13.81
N THR A 300 -19.66 -12.46 14.06
CA THR A 300 -18.74 -13.59 14.23
C THR A 300 -19.10 -14.42 15.47
N ASP A 301 -19.48 -13.79 16.58
CA ASP A 301 -19.95 -14.51 17.77
C ASP A 301 -21.28 -15.22 17.48
N PHE A 302 -22.19 -14.60 16.73
CA PHE A 302 -23.39 -15.26 16.24
C PHE A 302 -23.06 -16.48 15.35
N LEU A 303 -22.08 -16.36 14.45
CA LEU A 303 -21.63 -17.46 13.59
C LEU A 303 -21.14 -18.67 14.40
N LYS A 304 -20.38 -18.45 15.48
CA LYS A 304 -19.93 -19.52 16.40
C LYS A 304 -21.09 -20.24 17.07
N GLU A 305 -22.14 -19.49 17.46
CA GLU A 305 -23.37 -20.08 18.00
C GLU A 305 -24.13 -20.89 16.94
N VAL A 306 -24.12 -20.45 15.68
CA VAL A 306 -24.69 -21.21 14.55
C VAL A 306 -23.93 -22.54 14.36
N VAL A 307 -22.59 -22.53 14.37
CA VAL A 307 -21.79 -23.78 14.28
C VAL A 307 -22.18 -24.72 15.41
N THR A 308 -22.14 -24.23 16.65
CA THR A 308 -22.43 -25.02 17.86
C THR A 308 -23.84 -25.61 17.86
N SER A 309 -24.80 -24.92 17.25
CA SER A 309 -26.20 -25.33 17.25
C SER A 309 -26.57 -26.29 16.12
N TYR A 310 -25.88 -26.21 14.98
CA TYR A 310 -26.34 -26.83 13.72
C TYR A 310 -25.35 -27.76 13.05
N CYS A 311 -24.07 -27.71 13.43
CA CYS A 311 -23.03 -28.57 12.89
C CYS A 311 -22.73 -29.72 13.85
N ASP A 312 -22.21 -30.82 13.32
CA ASP A 312 -21.81 -32.00 14.11
C ASP A 312 -20.37 -31.84 14.66
N ILE A 313 -19.63 -30.87 14.15
CA ILE A 313 -18.26 -30.53 14.53
C ILE A 313 -18.21 -29.14 15.17
N GLY A 314 -17.14 -28.90 15.93
CA GLY A 314 -16.89 -27.60 16.56
C GLY A 314 -16.34 -26.56 15.58
N PHE A 315 -15.93 -25.43 16.13
CA PHE A 315 -15.18 -24.40 15.41
C PHE A 315 -13.82 -24.16 16.05
N ILE A 316 -12.91 -23.56 15.27
CA ILE A 316 -11.64 -23.05 15.72
C ILE A 316 -11.46 -21.61 15.22
N GLU A 317 -10.99 -20.73 16.10
CA GLU A 317 -10.70 -19.34 15.71
C GLU A 317 -9.38 -19.27 14.96
N THR A 318 -9.36 -18.52 13.86
CA THR A 318 -8.18 -18.36 13.01
C THR A 318 -8.11 -16.93 12.46
N LYS A 319 -6.99 -16.60 11.83
CA LYS A 319 -6.73 -15.29 11.22
C LYS A 319 -6.16 -15.46 9.83
N CYS A 320 -6.54 -14.57 8.91
CA CYS A 320 -6.04 -14.61 7.54
C CYS A 320 -5.44 -13.29 7.03
N GLY A 321 -5.42 -12.25 7.85
CA GLY A 321 -4.84 -10.95 7.49
C GLY A 321 -5.81 -10.08 6.68
N TYR A 322 -5.34 -8.88 6.32
CA TYR A 322 -6.15 -7.94 5.55
C TYR A 322 -6.39 -8.45 4.13
N ALA A 323 -7.51 -8.05 3.51
CA ALA A 323 -7.82 -8.35 2.12
C ALA A 323 -7.83 -9.86 1.82
N CYS A 324 -8.29 -10.65 2.79
CA CYS A 324 -8.22 -12.10 2.76
C CYS A 324 -9.23 -12.75 1.80
N SER A 325 -10.45 -12.21 1.70
CA SER A 325 -11.50 -12.67 0.79
C SER A 325 -12.64 -11.62 0.74
N ASP A 326 -13.72 -11.90 0.00
CA ASP A 326 -14.81 -10.95 -0.34
C ASP A 326 -15.56 -10.33 0.86
N HIS A 327 -15.49 -10.94 2.05
CA HIS A 327 -16.01 -10.33 3.29
C HIS A 327 -15.39 -8.95 3.58
N THR A 328 -14.15 -8.74 3.12
CA THR A 328 -13.44 -7.46 3.22
C THR A 328 -14.20 -6.37 2.46
N SER A 329 -14.69 -6.67 1.26
CA SER A 329 -15.48 -5.73 0.44
C SER A 329 -16.75 -5.29 1.16
N ALA A 330 -17.50 -6.23 1.75
CA ALA A 330 -18.70 -5.90 2.52
C ALA A 330 -18.39 -4.98 3.71
N SER A 331 -17.35 -5.31 4.48
CA SER A 331 -16.89 -4.53 5.64
C SER A 331 -16.48 -3.12 5.25
N LYS A 332 -15.73 -2.95 4.15
CA LYS A 332 -15.33 -1.64 3.63
C LYS A 332 -16.54 -0.76 3.31
N TYR A 333 -17.60 -1.31 2.72
CA TYR A 333 -18.81 -0.52 2.44
C TYR A 333 -19.71 -0.29 3.67
N GLY A 334 -19.25 -0.70 4.87
CA GLY A 334 -19.89 -0.49 6.15
C GLY A 334 -20.98 -1.51 6.48
N TYR A 335 -20.92 -2.71 5.89
CA TYR A 335 -21.84 -3.81 6.15
C TYR A 335 -21.21 -4.86 7.08
N PRO A 336 -21.93 -5.37 8.10
CA PRO A 336 -21.42 -6.43 8.96
C PRO A 336 -21.12 -7.70 8.17
N ALA A 337 -19.88 -8.20 8.26
CA ALA A 337 -19.43 -9.39 7.56
C ALA A 337 -18.67 -10.36 8.49
N ALA A 338 -18.82 -11.66 8.25
CA ALA A 338 -18.10 -12.73 8.91
C ALA A 338 -17.62 -13.74 7.85
N MET A 339 -16.61 -14.55 8.19
CA MET A 339 -16.04 -15.53 7.28
C MET A 339 -15.79 -16.87 7.98
N ALA A 340 -16.16 -17.94 7.28
CA ALA A 340 -15.82 -19.32 7.64
C ALA A 340 -14.92 -19.93 6.56
N THR A 341 -14.01 -20.79 6.99
CA THR A 341 -13.08 -21.56 6.14
C THR A 341 -12.90 -22.97 6.73
N GLU A 342 -12.23 -23.85 6.01
CA GLU A 342 -12.07 -25.28 6.32
C GLU A 342 -11.32 -25.57 7.63
N SER A 343 -10.36 -24.74 8.04
CA SER A 343 -9.53 -24.97 9.23
C SER A 343 -8.71 -23.74 9.64
N GLU A 344 -7.75 -23.90 10.56
CA GLU A 344 -6.73 -22.87 10.85
C GLU A 344 -5.91 -22.57 9.58
N MET A 345 -5.61 -21.29 9.29
CA MET A 345 -4.91 -20.89 8.06
C MET A 345 -3.51 -21.50 7.92
N GLU A 346 -2.85 -21.81 9.04
CA GLU A 346 -1.57 -22.53 9.01
C GLU A 346 -1.70 -23.94 8.43
N ASN A 347 -2.87 -24.57 8.58
CA ASN A 347 -3.19 -25.94 8.18
C ASN A 347 -4.00 -26.02 6.88
N SER A 348 -4.28 -24.89 6.22
CA SER A 348 -4.99 -24.82 4.95
C SER A 348 -4.27 -25.56 3.81
N ASN A 349 -5.02 -25.87 2.75
CA ASN A 349 -4.50 -26.55 1.58
C ASN A 349 -3.35 -25.79 0.89
N LYS A 350 -2.14 -26.35 0.91
CA LYS A 350 -0.95 -25.73 0.28
C LYS A 350 -0.88 -25.90 -1.25
N ARG A 351 -1.93 -26.44 -1.88
CA ARG A 351 -2.02 -26.67 -3.33
C ARG A 351 -2.87 -25.63 -4.05
N ILE A 352 -3.49 -24.70 -3.33
CA ILE A 352 -4.29 -23.62 -3.90
C ILE A 352 -3.49 -22.83 -4.96
N HIS A 353 -4.22 -22.25 -5.90
CA HIS A 353 -3.69 -21.56 -7.08
C HIS A 353 -2.71 -22.37 -7.97
N THR A 354 -2.79 -23.71 -7.94
CA THR A 354 -1.98 -24.60 -8.79
C THR A 354 -2.84 -25.59 -9.59
N THR A 355 -2.21 -26.35 -10.49
CA THR A 355 -2.87 -27.47 -11.19
C THR A 355 -3.19 -28.65 -10.28
N ASP A 356 -2.70 -28.68 -9.03
CA ASP A 356 -2.94 -29.77 -8.08
C ASP A 356 -4.00 -29.44 -7.03
N ASP A 357 -4.62 -28.26 -7.06
CA ASP A 357 -5.85 -28.05 -6.30
C ASP A 357 -7.00 -28.86 -6.94
N LYS A 358 -7.30 -30.04 -6.36
CA LYS A 358 -8.15 -31.07 -6.95
C LYS A 358 -9.14 -31.64 -5.93
N ALA A 359 -10.35 -31.95 -6.40
CA ALA A 359 -11.45 -32.46 -5.59
C ALA A 359 -11.11 -33.75 -4.81
N LYS A 360 -10.17 -34.58 -5.31
CA LYS A 360 -9.72 -35.80 -4.63
C LYS A 360 -9.10 -35.58 -3.24
N TYR A 361 -8.70 -34.34 -2.92
CA TYR A 361 -8.11 -33.99 -1.63
C TYR A 361 -9.15 -33.48 -0.62
N LEU A 362 -10.40 -33.28 -1.06
CA LEU A 362 -11.44 -32.66 -0.24
C LEU A 362 -12.29 -33.70 0.50
N ASN A 363 -12.82 -33.27 1.64
CA ASN A 363 -13.71 -34.03 2.48
C ASN A 363 -15.14 -33.48 2.35
N PHE A 364 -15.98 -34.19 1.60
CA PHE A 364 -17.37 -33.78 1.37
C PHE A 364 -18.26 -33.90 2.63
N ASP A 365 -17.86 -34.67 3.64
CA ASP A 365 -18.52 -34.64 4.95
C ASP A 365 -18.26 -33.32 5.67
N HIS A 366 -17.04 -32.78 5.54
CA HIS A 366 -16.68 -31.46 6.06
C HIS A 366 -17.43 -30.34 5.33
N MET A 367 -17.46 -30.37 3.99
CA MET A 367 -18.23 -29.40 3.19
C MET A 367 -19.72 -29.42 3.55
N LEU A 368 -20.27 -30.58 3.91
CA LEU A 368 -21.65 -30.69 4.38
C LEU A 368 -21.87 -29.91 5.69
N GLN A 369 -20.89 -29.86 6.59
CA GLN A 369 -20.96 -29.04 7.80
C GLN A 369 -21.00 -27.55 7.46
N HIS A 370 -20.22 -27.10 6.47
CA HIS A 370 -20.32 -25.72 5.97
C HIS A 370 -21.68 -25.42 5.31
N ALA A 371 -22.30 -26.39 4.64
CA ALA A 371 -23.66 -26.22 4.11
C ALA A 371 -24.70 -26.11 5.24
N LYS A 372 -24.58 -26.91 6.31
CA LYS A 372 -25.41 -26.80 7.53
C LYS A 372 -25.23 -25.44 8.22
N LEU A 373 -23.99 -24.98 8.36
CA LEU A 373 -23.64 -23.65 8.85
C LEU A 373 -24.34 -22.55 8.05
N THR A 374 -24.24 -22.63 6.71
CA THR A 374 -24.85 -21.65 5.79
C THR A 374 -26.37 -21.62 5.93
N LEU A 375 -27.03 -22.79 6.04
CA LEU A 375 -28.48 -22.88 6.30
C LEU A 375 -28.87 -22.26 7.65
N GLY A 376 -28.14 -22.58 8.71
CA GLY A 376 -28.38 -22.04 10.04
C GLY A 376 -28.20 -20.53 10.10
N PHE A 377 -27.21 -19.99 9.37
CA PHE A 377 -26.95 -18.56 9.28
C PHE A 377 -28.01 -17.80 8.48
N ALA A 378 -28.56 -18.41 7.41
CA ALA A 378 -29.57 -17.77 6.56
C ALA A 378 -30.93 -17.55 7.26
N ASN A 379 -31.20 -18.23 8.37
CA ASN A 379 -32.51 -18.22 9.05
C ASN A 379 -32.52 -17.72 10.52
N PRO A 380 -31.95 -16.55 10.91
CA PRO A 380 -31.96 -16.11 12.31
C PRO A 380 -33.28 -15.40 12.70
N PRO A 381 -33.70 -15.47 13.98
CA PRO A 381 -34.82 -14.67 14.48
C PRO A 381 -34.47 -13.17 14.56
N VAL A 382 -35.32 -12.33 13.97
CA VAL A 382 -35.57 -10.89 14.21
C VAL A 382 -34.45 -10.08 14.93
N CYS A 383 -33.66 -9.32 14.16
CA CYS A 383 -32.83 -8.23 14.71
C CYS A 383 -33.73 -7.08 15.24
N LYS A 384 -33.77 -6.88 16.57
CA LYS A 384 -34.31 -5.66 17.19
C LYS A 384 -33.21 -4.59 17.27
N ILE A 385 -33.46 -3.40 16.73
CA ILE A 385 -32.60 -2.22 16.89
C ILE A 385 -33.17 -1.35 18.01
N VAL A 386 -32.34 -0.96 18.98
CA VAL A 386 -32.65 0.12 19.93
C VAL A 386 -31.95 1.39 19.42
N ILE A 387 -32.72 2.39 18.99
CA ILE A 387 -32.18 3.70 18.57
C ILE A 387 -32.05 4.57 19.83
N LEU A 388 -30.83 4.88 20.26
CA LEU A 388 -30.58 5.96 21.23
C LEU A 388 -30.38 7.28 20.47
N GLN A 389 -31.45 8.06 20.31
CA GLN A 389 -31.34 9.45 19.83
C GLN A 389 -30.81 10.34 20.96
N ARG A 390 -29.65 10.98 20.77
CA ARG A 390 -29.28 12.20 21.50
C ARG A 390 -29.46 13.41 20.58
N PRO A 391 -30.17 14.47 20.99
CA PRO A 391 -30.34 15.67 20.17
C PRO A 391 -29.08 16.54 20.22
N LEU A 392 -28.55 16.92 19.05
CA LEU A 392 -27.51 17.94 18.90
C LEU A 392 -28.14 19.33 19.10
N HIS A 393 -27.68 20.11 20.07
CA HIS A 393 -27.94 21.56 20.16
C HIS A 393 -26.83 22.31 19.41
N LEU A 394 -27.20 23.11 18.42
CA LEU A 394 -26.31 24.05 17.73
C LEU A 394 -26.18 25.36 18.54
N PRO A 395 -24.97 25.90 18.77
CA PRO A 395 -24.84 27.25 19.31
C PRO A 395 -24.85 28.32 18.21
N GLN A 396 -25.53 29.44 18.50
CA GLN A 396 -25.59 30.64 17.67
C GLN A 396 -24.24 31.39 17.67
N PHE A 397 -23.79 31.81 16.49
CA PHE A 397 -22.64 32.71 16.33
C PHE A 397 -23.02 34.16 16.62
N HIS A 398 -22.17 34.88 17.37
CA HIS A 398 -22.13 36.34 17.44
C HIS A 398 -20.85 36.84 16.75
N PRO A 399 -20.90 37.92 15.95
CA PRO A 399 -19.71 38.50 15.33
C PRO A 399 -18.98 39.41 16.33
N ILE A 400 -17.66 39.24 16.45
CA ILE A 400 -16.77 40.19 17.13
C ILE A 400 -15.90 40.83 16.06
N THR A 401 -16.04 42.14 15.89
CA THR A 401 -15.13 43.01 15.14
C THR A 401 -13.93 43.38 16.03
N LEU A 402 -12.71 43.21 15.52
CA LEU A 402 -11.50 43.75 16.15
C LEU A 402 -10.87 44.82 15.25
N ASN A 403 -10.62 45.98 15.85
CA ASN A 403 -9.96 47.14 15.26
C ASN A 403 -8.46 46.88 15.08
N CYS A 404 -7.94 47.28 13.93
CA CYS A 404 -6.53 47.27 13.56
C CYS A 404 -5.92 48.65 13.86
N THR A 405 -4.96 48.74 14.78
CA THR A 405 -3.98 49.85 14.85
C THR A 405 -2.75 49.44 15.67
N GLN A 406 -1.61 49.23 15.00
CA GLN A 406 -0.30 49.87 15.22
C GLN A 406 0.81 49.00 14.61
N ILE A 407 1.43 49.53 13.55
CA ILE A 407 2.67 49.06 12.96
C ILE A 407 3.77 49.96 13.55
N ASP A 408 4.70 49.37 14.31
CA ASP A 408 5.96 50.03 14.66
C ASP A 408 7.06 49.53 13.72
N CYS A 409 7.49 50.40 12.81
CA CYS A 409 8.64 50.20 11.95
C CYS A 409 9.93 50.51 12.74
N TRP A 410 10.82 49.52 12.88
CA TRP A 410 12.21 49.77 13.22
C TRP A 410 13.07 49.63 11.97
N THR A 411 13.58 50.75 11.49
CA THR A 411 14.69 50.83 10.55
C THR A 411 16.00 50.56 11.29
N VAL A 412 16.74 49.53 10.88
CA VAL A 412 18.15 49.33 11.26
C VAL A 412 18.97 49.33 9.98
N GLY A 413 19.96 50.23 9.92
CA GLY A 413 20.88 50.41 8.80
C GLY A 413 21.83 49.21 8.59
N PRO A 414 22.60 49.20 7.48
CA PRO A 414 23.34 48.03 7.06
C PRO A 414 24.59 47.86 7.91
N VAL A 415 24.57 46.86 8.78
CA VAL A 415 25.80 46.17 9.21
C VAL A 415 25.94 44.99 8.25
N THR A 416 26.90 45.07 7.32
CA THR A 416 27.30 43.91 6.53
C THR A 416 28.04 42.95 7.47
N MET A 417 27.30 42.13 8.21
CA MET A 417 27.87 40.93 8.81
C MET A 417 28.11 39.93 7.67
N GLU A 418 29.37 39.55 7.46
CA GLU A 418 29.72 38.43 6.58
C GLU A 418 29.03 37.16 7.11
N LEU A 419 28.27 36.49 6.25
CA LEU A 419 27.63 35.22 6.58
C LEU A 419 28.73 34.16 6.82
N PRO A 420 28.79 33.50 7.98
CA PRO A 420 29.73 32.39 8.18
C PRO A 420 29.40 31.26 7.20
N TYR A 421 30.42 30.52 6.75
CA TYR A 421 30.28 29.46 5.75
C TYR A 421 29.76 29.94 4.38
N ALA A 422 29.96 31.21 4.00
CA ALA A 422 29.45 31.74 2.72
C ALA A 422 30.04 31.01 1.50
N GLN A 423 31.33 30.65 1.54
CA GLN A 423 31.99 29.93 0.44
C GLN A 423 31.50 28.49 0.35
N GLU A 424 31.39 27.82 1.51
CA GLU A 424 30.82 26.49 1.65
C GLU A 424 29.37 26.43 1.15
N LEU A 425 28.54 27.38 1.57
CA LEU A 425 27.15 27.51 1.13
C LEU A 425 27.08 27.71 -0.38
N GLN A 426 27.88 28.61 -0.94
CA GLN A 426 27.89 28.86 -2.38
C GLN A 426 28.26 27.60 -3.16
N LEU A 427 29.34 26.92 -2.77
CA LEU A 427 29.77 25.67 -3.39
C LEU A 427 28.71 24.58 -3.27
N ALA A 428 28.13 24.42 -2.07
CA ALA A 428 27.09 23.41 -1.82
C ALA A 428 25.83 23.68 -2.66
N CYS A 429 25.38 24.93 -2.74
CA CYS A 429 24.25 25.33 -3.59
C CYS A 429 24.48 25.04 -5.07
N LEU A 430 25.64 25.42 -5.60
CA LEU A 430 26.00 25.15 -7.00
C LEU A 430 26.07 23.64 -7.28
N THR A 431 26.70 22.91 -6.36
CA THR A 431 26.94 21.46 -6.49
C THR A 431 25.64 20.66 -6.42
N VAL A 432 24.76 20.97 -5.47
CA VAL A 432 23.43 20.35 -5.34
C VAL A 432 22.54 20.71 -6.52
N GLN A 433 22.59 21.94 -7.04
CA GLN A 433 21.85 22.31 -8.25
C GLN A 433 22.33 21.51 -9.47
N ARG A 434 23.66 21.38 -9.66
CA ARG A 434 24.22 20.57 -10.74
C ARG A 434 23.79 19.10 -10.64
N ALA A 435 23.84 18.51 -9.45
CA ALA A 435 23.37 17.15 -9.22
C ALA A 435 21.85 17.01 -9.47
N SER A 436 21.05 17.97 -9.01
CA SER A 436 19.60 18.03 -9.26
C SER A 436 19.24 18.11 -10.75
N LEU A 437 20.04 18.84 -11.54
CA LEU A 437 19.89 18.89 -12.99
C LEU A 437 20.24 17.55 -13.64
N LEU A 438 21.27 16.87 -13.14
CA LEU A 438 21.64 15.53 -13.60
C LEU A 438 20.53 14.51 -13.34
N THR A 439 19.98 14.47 -12.12
CA THR A 439 18.90 13.55 -11.76
C THR A 439 17.64 13.84 -12.60
N LYS A 440 17.33 15.11 -12.88
CA LYS A 440 16.24 15.50 -13.79
C LYS A 440 16.45 15.01 -15.22
N LYS A 441 17.67 15.09 -15.76
CA LYS A 441 17.98 14.55 -17.10
C LYS A 441 17.79 13.04 -17.16
N VAL A 442 18.10 12.31 -16.10
CA VAL A 442 17.85 10.86 -16.02
C VAL A 442 16.35 10.57 -16.06
N LEU A 443 15.56 11.26 -15.23
CA LEU A 443 14.10 11.18 -15.24
C LEU A 443 13.51 11.45 -16.64
N ASP A 444 13.96 12.52 -17.30
CA ASP A 444 13.51 12.86 -18.65
C ASP A 444 13.86 11.77 -19.69
N ALA A 445 15.03 11.14 -19.55
CA ALA A 445 15.45 10.05 -20.44
C ALA A 445 14.62 8.78 -20.23
N VAL A 446 14.29 8.47 -18.98
CA VAL A 446 13.37 7.41 -18.59
C VAL A 446 11.96 7.69 -19.13
N ASP A 447 11.46 8.92 -19.01
CA ASP A 447 10.15 9.31 -19.52
C ASP A 447 10.04 9.27 -21.05
N LYS A 448 11.13 9.57 -21.76
CA LYS A 448 11.20 9.47 -23.23
C LYS A 448 11.42 8.03 -23.74
N GLY A 449 11.47 7.03 -22.84
CA GLY A 449 11.70 5.63 -23.19
C GLY A 449 13.12 5.34 -23.70
N ALA A 450 14.07 6.25 -23.47
CA ALA A 450 15.48 6.02 -23.80
C ALA A 450 16.17 5.11 -22.76
N LEU A 451 15.58 4.98 -21.58
CA LEU A 451 15.94 4.06 -20.51
C LEU A 451 14.68 3.30 -20.06
N ASP A 452 14.82 2.00 -19.79
CA ASP A 452 13.69 1.17 -19.34
C ASP A 452 13.29 1.54 -17.90
N LYS A 453 11.99 1.76 -17.68
CA LYS A 453 11.39 2.09 -16.37
C LYS A 453 11.37 0.91 -15.40
N SER A 454 11.48 -0.31 -15.91
CA SER A 454 11.48 -1.56 -15.12
C SER A 454 12.88 -2.01 -14.68
N ASP A 455 13.93 -1.45 -15.30
CA ASP A 455 15.32 -1.70 -14.94
C ASP A 455 15.69 -0.86 -13.71
N SER A 456 16.39 -1.44 -12.74
CA SER A 456 16.90 -0.70 -11.56
C SER A 456 18.09 0.20 -11.90
N SER A 457 18.66 0.07 -13.11
CA SER A 457 19.82 0.83 -13.56
C SER A 457 19.66 2.36 -13.59
N PRO A 458 18.50 2.99 -13.90
CA PRO A 458 18.39 4.44 -13.97
C PRO A 458 18.61 5.14 -12.62
N VAL A 459 18.10 4.57 -11.52
CA VAL A 459 18.34 5.14 -10.18
C VAL A 459 19.79 4.95 -9.80
N THR A 460 20.30 3.73 -9.93
CA THR A 460 21.69 3.39 -9.63
C THR A 460 22.67 4.30 -10.38
N ILE A 461 22.40 4.61 -11.64
CA ILE A 461 23.22 5.55 -12.44
C ILE A 461 23.11 6.98 -11.90
N ALA A 462 21.90 7.43 -11.53
CA ALA A 462 21.68 8.77 -10.98
C ALA A 462 22.39 8.93 -9.63
N ASP A 463 22.29 7.95 -8.73
CA ASP A 463 22.95 7.92 -7.42
C ASP A 463 24.47 8.05 -7.56
N PHE A 464 25.09 7.14 -8.32
CA PHE A 464 26.54 7.15 -8.52
C PHE A 464 27.04 8.44 -9.18
N ALA A 465 26.33 8.93 -10.20
CA ALA A 465 26.77 10.10 -10.94
C ALA A 465 26.59 11.40 -10.13
N ALA A 466 25.49 11.53 -9.38
CA ALA A 466 25.28 12.65 -8.46
C ALA A 466 26.32 12.64 -7.33
N GLN A 467 26.55 11.49 -6.67
CA GLN A 467 27.58 11.36 -5.64
C GLN A 467 28.96 11.73 -6.20
N ALA A 468 29.36 11.20 -7.35
CA ALA A 468 30.67 11.52 -7.95
C ALA A 468 30.84 13.02 -8.22
N LEU A 469 29.82 13.70 -8.79
CA LEU A 469 29.89 15.13 -9.07
C LEU A 469 29.91 15.98 -7.79
N ILE A 470 29.20 15.55 -6.75
CA ILE A 470 29.17 16.26 -5.47
C ILE A 470 30.55 16.16 -4.80
N ILE A 471 31.05 14.94 -4.66
CA ILE A 471 32.34 14.67 -4.01
C ILE A 471 33.47 15.33 -4.79
N ALA A 472 33.46 15.30 -6.14
CA ALA A 472 34.47 15.94 -6.97
C ALA A 472 34.60 17.44 -6.65
N ALA A 473 33.50 18.18 -6.61
CA ALA A 473 33.51 19.62 -6.36
C ALA A 473 33.95 19.95 -4.93
N ILE A 474 33.42 19.21 -3.93
CA ILE A 474 33.76 19.43 -2.53
C ILE A 474 35.23 19.10 -2.25
N HIS A 475 35.69 17.91 -2.64
CA HIS A 475 37.06 17.46 -2.38
C HIS A 475 38.10 18.31 -3.11
N HIS A 476 37.75 18.89 -4.27
CA HIS A 476 38.65 19.80 -4.98
C HIS A 476 38.91 21.10 -4.21
N VAL A 477 37.89 21.64 -3.53
CA VAL A 477 38.00 22.88 -2.76
C VAL A 477 38.44 22.63 -1.31
N TYR A 478 37.98 21.53 -0.72
CA TYR A 478 38.21 21.13 0.67
C TYR A 478 38.80 19.70 0.73
N PRO A 479 40.06 19.50 0.32
CA PRO A 479 40.69 18.17 0.24
C PRO A 479 40.94 17.52 1.61
N ASP A 480 40.96 18.32 2.68
CA ASP A 480 41.21 17.85 4.05
C ASP A 480 39.91 17.49 4.80
N ASP A 481 38.73 17.82 4.25
CA ASP A 481 37.45 17.49 4.86
C ASP A 481 37.08 16.02 4.60
N ASP A 482 36.51 15.35 5.59
CA ASP A 482 35.92 14.03 5.41
C ASP A 482 34.63 14.13 4.56
N ILE A 483 34.30 13.07 3.82
CA ILE A 483 33.08 13.04 3.01
C ILE A 483 32.35 11.71 3.23
N VAL A 484 31.09 11.79 3.61
CA VAL A 484 30.21 10.66 3.91
C VAL A 484 29.11 10.62 2.85
N GLY A 485 29.17 9.62 1.97
CA GLY A 485 28.14 9.32 0.98
C GLY A 485 27.60 7.91 1.15
N GLU A 486 26.39 7.67 0.64
CA GLU A 486 25.69 6.38 0.74
C GLU A 486 26.35 5.29 -0.12
N GLU A 487 26.77 5.65 -1.33
CA GLU A 487 27.11 4.69 -2.38
C GLU A 487 28.57 4.23 -2.35
N ASP A 488 28.82 2.99 -2.81
CA ASP A 488 30.16 2.45 -3.08
C ASP A 488 30.33 2.04 -4.55
N SER A 489 31.57 1.98 -5.05
CA SER A 489 31.81 1.73 -6.47
C SER A 489 31.79 0.24 -6.88
N ASN A 490 31.48 -0.69 -5.96
CA ASN A 490 31.62 -2.13 -6.23
C ASN A 490 30.73 -2.61 -7.39
N ALA A 491 29.52 -2.05 -7.52
CA ALA A 491 28.62 -2.38 -8.62
C ALA A 491 29.21 -1.95 -9.97
N LEU A 492 29.72 -0.72 -10.05
CA LEU A 492 30.36 -0.17 -11.24
C LEU A 492 31.62 -0.93 -11.65
N ARG A 493 32.43 -1.37 -10.68
CA ARG A 493 33.64 -2.16 -10.97
C ARG A 493 33.33 -3.56 -11.51
N LYS A 494 32.14 -4.11 -11.20
CA LYS A 494 31.69 -5.44 -11.65
C LYS A 494 30.95 -5.41 -12.99
N ASP A 495 30.39 -4.26 -13.37
CA ASP A 495 29.60 -4.09 -14.59
C ASP A 495 30.17 -2.95 -15.48
N PRO A 496 30.96 -3.30 -16.52
CA PRO A 496 31.51 -2.32 -17.45
C PRO A 496 30.46 -1.49 -18.19
N GLN A 497 29.27 -2.04 -18.47
CA GLN A 497 28.22 -1.29 -19.18
C GLN A 497 27.58 -0.25 -18.28
N LEU A 498 27.33 -0.61 -17.01
CA LEU A 498 26.86 0.33 -16.00
C LEU A 498 27.89 1.44 -15.75
N LEU A 499 29.18 1.09 -15.68
CA LEU A 499 30.29 2.06 -15.58
C LEU A 499 30.32 3.02 -16.77
N ASP A 500 30.20 2.51 -17.99
CA ASP A 500 30.20 3.33 -19.21
C ASP A 500 29.02 4.30 -19.24
N ARG A 501 27.83 3.85 -18.88
CA ARG A 501 26.61 4.68 -18.82
C ARG A 501 26.72 5.74 -17.73
N THR A 502 27.21 5.38 -16.55
CA THR A 502 27.43 6.32 -15.43
C THR A 502 28.44 7.38 -15.80
N TRP A 503 29.56 6.97 -16.40
CA TRP A 503 30.59 7.90 -16.88
C TRP A 503 30.06 8.85 -17.96
N ALA A 504 29.29 8.35 -18.92
CA ALA A 504 28.69 9.20 -19.95
C ALA A 504 27.78 10.27 -19.36
N LEU A 505 27.03 9.95 -18.29
CA LEU A 505 26.19 10.89 -17.59
C LEU A 505 27.01 11.94 -16.82
N VAL A 506 28.05 11.54 -16.09
CA VAL A 506 28.98 12.46 -15.41
C VAL A 506 29.66 13.40 -16.42
N ALA A 507 30.16 12.84 -17.53
CA ALA A 507 30.81 13.59 -18.59
C ALA A 507 29.88 14.62 -19.26
N SER A 508 28.57 14.35 -19.29
CA SER A 508 27.57 15.28 -19.82
C SER A 508 27.39 16.56 -18.98
N MET A 509 27.96 16.60 -17.78
CA MET A 509 27.94 17.74 -16.86
C MET A 509 29.30 18.44 -16.73
N HIS A 510 30.27 18.10 -17.58
CA HIS A 510 31.57 18.78 -17.60
C HIS A 510 31.38 20.26 -17.91
N THR A 511 31.84 21.10 -16.99
CA THR A 511 31.94 22.54 -17.16
C THR A 511 33.36 22.90 -17.62
N SER A 512 33.51 23.98 -18.38
CA SER A 512 34.83 24.44 -18.83
C SER A 512 35.76 24.72 -17.62
N PRO A 513 37.06 24.38 -17.68
CA PRO A 513 37.97 24.43 -16.53
C PRO A 513 38.19 25.81 -15.90
N ASP A 514 37.92 26.88 -16.64
CA ASP A 514 38.45 28.21 -16.30
C ASP A 514 37.52 29.11 -15.46
N ASP A 515 36.25 28.73 -15.19
CA ASP A 515 35.26 29.68 -14.61
C ASP A 515 34.30 29.11 -13.53
N SER A 516 34.53 27.91 -12.97
CA SER A 516 33.61 27.37 -11.95
C SER A 516 34.29 26.52 -10.87
N PRO A 517 33.93 26.68 -9.57
CA PRO A 517 34.42 25.81 -8.49
C PRO A 517 33.84 24.39 -8.57
N LEU A 518 33.02 24.11 -9.58
CA LEU A 518 32.37 22.83 -9.85
C LEU A 518 33.29 21.86 -10.58
N TYR A 519 34.37 21.43 -9.93
CA TYR A 519 35.24 20.39 -10.48
C TYR A 519 34.46 19.13 -10.90
N THR A 520 34.92 18.49 -11.98
CA THR A 520 34.36 17.23 -12.49
C THR A 520 35.47 16.20 -12.64
N PRO A 521 35.21 14.91 -12.34
CA PRO A 521 36.22 13.87 -12.48
C PRO A 521 36.75 13.81 -13.93
N ALA A 522 38.06 13.67 -14.11
CA ALA A 522 38.71 13.64 -15.42
C ALA A 522 38.73 12.23 -16.04
N SER A 523 38.49 11.19 -15.25
CA SER A 523 38.50 9.79 -15.72
C SER A 523 37.49 8.91 -14.97
N LYS A 524 37.21 7.73 -15.54
CA LYS A 524 36.38 6.70 -14.89
C LYS A 524 37.00 6.23 -13.57
N GLU A 525 38.31 6.05 -13.55
CA GLU A 525 39.06 5.65 -12.37
C GLU A 525 38.90 6.68 -11.25
N GLU A 526 39.06 7.97 -11.56
CA GLU A 526 38.85 9.04 -10.59
C GLU A 526 37.39 9.09 -10.10
N MET A 527 36.41 8.90 -11.00
CA MET A 527 35.00 8.83 -10.62
C MET A 527 34.75 7.71 -9.59
N LEU A 528 35.31 6.52 -9.81
CA LEU A 528 35.18 5.38 -8.89
C LEU A 528 35.84 5.67 -7.53
N ASP A 529 37.02 6.29 -7.55
CA ASP A 529 37.76 6.62 -6.34
C ASP A 529 37.06 7.70 -5.50
N LEU A 530 36.41 8.67 -6.15
CA LEU A 530 35.58 9.67 -5.48
C LEU A 530 34.32 9.05 -4.86
N ILE A 531 33.64 8.13 -5.55
CA ILE A 531 32.51 7.40 -4.96
C ILE A 531 32.97 6.64 -3.71
N ASP A 532 34.10 5.93 -3.80
CA ASP A 532 34.67 5.18 -2.67
C ASP A 532 35.17 6.07 -1.52
N LEU A 533 35.55 7.32 -1.80
CA LEU A 533 35.89 8.30 -0.77
C LEU A 533 34.68 8.56 0.14
N GLY A 534 33.50 8.77 -0.46
CA GLY A 534 32.23 8.90 0.26
C GLY A 534 31.84 7.67 1.06
N ALA A 535 32.02 6.47 0.50
CA ALA A 535 31.71 5.20 1.17
C ALA A 535 32.57 4.96 2.42
N LYS A 536 33.79 5.51 2.46
CA LYS A 536 34.77 5.29 3.53
C LYS A 536 34.77 6.38 4.60
N GLY A 537 34.31 7.60 4.27
CA GLY A 537 34.32 8.69 5.22
C GLY A 537 33.35 8.49 6.38
N THR A 538 33.60 9.25 7.45
CA THR A 538 32.86 9.16 8.71
C THR A 538 32.81 10.51 9.42
N CYS A 539 31.73 10.80 10.14
CA CYS A 539 31.68 11.97 11.02
C CYS A 539 32.32 11.65 12.37
N SER A 540 32.96 12.63 12.99
CA SER A 540 33.56 12.52 14.31
C SER A 540 33.38 13.83 15.11
N PRO A 541 33.59 13.82 16.44
CA PRO A 541 33.58 15.04 17.24
C PRO A 541 34.79 15.97 16.96
N HIS A 542 35.73 15.55 16.12
CA HIS A 542 37.03 16.21 15.92
C HIS A 542 37.32 16.57 14.46
N ASN A 543 36.43 16.23 13.53
CA ASN A 543 36.61 16.53 12.11
C ASN A 543 35.53 17.50 11.59
N ARG A 544 35.78 17.92 10.37
CA ARG A 544 34.83 18.59 9.50
C ARG A 544 34.49 17.61 8.38
N ALA A 545 33.21 17.34 8.19
CA ALA A 545 32.73 16.30 7.31
C ALA A 545 31.52 16.77 6.49
N TRP A 546 31.54 16.49 5.20
CA TRP A 546 30.39 16.67 4.31
C TRP A 546 29.58 15.39 4.27
N VAL A 547 28.26 15.49 4.43
CA VAL A 547 27.34 14.36 4.42
C VAL A 547 26.38 14.55 3.25
N LEU A 548 26.21 13.53 2.41
CA LEU A 548 25.31 13.60 1.27
C LEU A 548 24.46 12.34 1.09
N ASP A 549 23.28 12.57 0.51
CA ASP A 549 22.42 11.54 -0.07
C ASP A 549 22.14 11.98 -1.52
N PRO A 550 22.65 11.24 -2.52
CA PRO A 550 22.56 11.65 -3.91
C PRO A 550 21.13 11.61 -4.48
N VAL A 551 20.28 10.67 -4.02
CA VAL A 551 18.85 10.59 -4.37
C VAL A 551 18.05 10.04 -3.18
N ASP A 552 17.71 10.92 -2.24
CA ASP A 552 16.81 10.57 -1.15
C ASP A 552 15.39 10.42 -1.70
N GLY A 553 14.86 9.21 -1.59
CA GLY A 553 13.59 8.81 -2.17
C GLY A 553 13.70 8.05 -3.48
N THR A 554 14.66 7.12 -3.59
CA THR A 554 14.83 6.18 -4.71
C THR A 554 13.51 5.63 -5.28
N ALA A 555 12.57 5.19 -4.42
CA ALA A 555 11.31 4.61 -4.88
C ALA A 555 10.38 5.63 -5.57
N THR A 556 10.35 6.86 -5.07
CA THR A 556 9.55 7.95 -5.64
C THR A 556 10.26 8.60 -6.83
N PHE A 557 11.60 8.62 -6.84
CA PHE A 557 12.41 8.98 -8.01
C PHE A 557 12.07 8.09 -9.23
N ILE A 558 12.03 6.75 -9.09
CA ILE A 558 11.64 5.84 -10.20
C ILE A 558 10.26 6.19 -10.77
N ARG A 559 9.35 6.60 -9.89
CA ARG A 559 7.95 6.93 -10.24
C ARG A 559 7.79 8.34 -10.81
N GLY A 560 8.85 9.15 -10.82
CA GLY A 560 8.78 10.57 -11.19
C GLY A 560 8.02 11.43 -10.17
N GLN A 561 7.96 11.00 -8.91
CA GLN A 561 7.34 11.68 -7.77
C GLN A 561 8.37 12.52 -6.99
N GLN A 562 8.07 13.00 -5.78
CA GLN A 562 8.99 13.88 -5.03
C GLN A 562 10.24 13.11 -4.58
N TYR A 563 11.41 13.77 -4.67
CA TYR A 563 12.70 13.26 -4.19
C TYR A 563 13.63 14.44 -3.91
N ALA A 564 14.72 14.21 -3.18
CA ALA A 564 15.72 15.23 -2.89
C ALA A 564 17.15 14.78 -3.23
N VAL A 565 17.99 15.77 -3.49
CA VAL A 565 19.45 15.65 -3.44
C VAL A 565 19.91 16.41 -2.20
N CYS A 566 20.64 15.74 -1.30
CA CYS A 566 21.05 16.31 -0.03
C CYS A 566 22.56 16.55 0.05
N LEU A 567 22.94 17.69 0.63
CA LEU A 567 24.30 17.95 1.09
C LEU A 567 24.28 18.76 2.39
N ALA A 568 25.05 18.31 3.38
CA ALA A 568 25.20 18.98 4.67
C ALA A 568 26.67 19.06 5.09
N LEU A 569 27.01 20.10 5.85
CA LEU A 569 28.31 20.23 6.51
C LEU A 569 28.13 19.99 8.01
N VAL A 570 28.87 19.02 8.54
CA VAL A 570 28.96 18.70 9.97
C VAL A 570 30.37 19.05 10.43
N GLU A 571 30.47 19.81 11.51
CA GLU A 571 31.74 20.17 12.12
C GLU A 571 31.67 19.93 13.62
N GLN A 572 32.61 19.16 14.16
CA GLN A 572 32.66 18.80 15.58
C GLN A 572 31.33 18.21 16.09
N GLY A 573 30.72 17.35 15.27
CA GLY A 573 29.44 16.70 15.56
C GLY A 573 28.19 17.60 15.46
N GLN A 574 28.34 18.84 15.01
CA GLN A 574 27.23 19.81 14.87
C GLN A 574 27.02 20.20 13.41
N GLN A 575 25.76 20.30 12.98
CA GLN A 575 25.42 20.77 11.64
C GLN A 575 25.69 22.27 11.52
N ARG A 576 26.40 22.68 10.46
CA ARG A 576 26.73 24.08 10.15
C ARG A 576 25.95 24.60 8.96
N LEU A 577 25.74 23.74 7.97
CA LEU A 577 25.13 24.04 6.69
C LEU A 577 24.26 22.85 6.25
N GLY A 578 23.12 23.15 5.63
CA GLY A 578 22.26 22.16 4.97
C GLY A 578 21.73 22.71 3.66
N VAL A 579 21.84 21.95 2.57
CA VAL A 579 21.34 22.31 1.24
C VAL A 579 20.61 21.10 0.66
N LEU A 580 19.33 21.28 0.34
CA LEU A 580 18.48 20.28 -0.29
C LEU A 580 18.02 20.79 -1.65
N GLY A 581 18.35 20.07 -2.71
CA GLY A 581 17.76 20.25 -4.03
C GLY A 581 16.50 19.40 -4.12
N CYS A 582 15.35 20.01 -4.42
CA CYS A 582 14.05 19.33 -4.54
C CYS A 582 13.57 19.48 -5.99
N PRO A 583 14.03 18.64 -6.94
CA PRO A 583 13.91 18.93 -8.38
C PRO A 583 12.48 18.83 -8.92
N ASN A 584 11.59 18.22 -8.13
CA ASN A 584 10.17 18.06 -8.44
C ASN A 584 9.27 18.95 -7.56
N LEU A 585 9.83 19.76 -6.66
CA LEU A 585 9.04 20.63 -5.79
C LEU A 585 8.95 22.05 -6.38
N SER A 586 7.73 22.50 -6.68
CA SER A 586 7.44 23.91 -7.00
C SER A 586 6.63 24.56 -5.89
N LEU A 587 7.11 25.71 -5.41
CA LEU A 587 6.39 26.50 -4.40
C LEU A 587 5.08 27.09 -4.94
N ASP A 588 4.96 27.31 -6.25
CA ASP A 588 3.71 27.76 -6.87
C ASP A 588 2.66 26.64 -6.87
N ILE A 589 3.07 25.41 -7.19
CA ILE A 589 2.21 24.22 -7.10
C ILE A 589 1.79 23.99 -5.63
N LEU A 590 2.73 24.15 -4.70
CA LEU A 590 2.45 24.05 -3.26
C LEU A 590 1.43 25.10 -2.81
N ALA A 591 1.60 26.36 -3.22
CA ALA A 591 0.69 27.44 -2.89
C ALA A 591 -0.72 27.25 -3.48
N ALA A 592 -0.81 26.57 -4.63
CA ALA A 592 -2.08 26.20 -5.25
C ALA A 592 -2.75 24.96 -4.62
N THR A 593 -2.01 24.18 -3.82
CA THR A 593 -2.50 22.94 -3.21
C THR A 593 -3.36 23.28 -1.98
N PRO A 594 -4.62 22.78 -1.89
CA PRO A 594 -5.46 22.99 -0.72
C PRO A 594 -4.79 22.53 0.58
N GLY A 595 -4.71 23.43 1.56
CA GLY A 595 -4.04 23.18 2.84
C GLY A 595 -2.52 23.35 2.84
N GLY A 596 -1.92 23.65 1.67
CA GLY A 596 -0.49 23.94 1.55
C GLY A 596 0.42 22.75 1.82
N TYR A 597 -0.07 21.52 1.67
CA TYR A 597 0.69 20.29 1.91
C TYR A 597 1.48 19.88 0.66
N ILE A 598 2.70 19.38 0.84
CA ILE A 598 3.45 18.77 -0.26
C ILE A 598 2.81 17.41 -0.55
N GLN A 599 2.58 17.10 -1.83
CA GLN A 599 2.06 15.82 -2.29
C GLN A 599 3.09 15.16 -3.22
N GLU A 600 3.26 13.83 -3.09
CA GLU A 600 4.20 13.04 -3.90
C GLU A 600 3.96 13.23 -5.42
N ASP A 601 2.70 13.29 -5.83
CA ASP A 601 2.31 13.37 -7.25
C ASP A 601 2.26 14.81 -7.81
N ALA A 602 2.25 15.81 -6.93
CA ALA A 602 2.17 17.22 -7.32
C ALA A 602 3.57 17.75 -7.68
N VAL A 603 4.08 17.30 -8.83
CA VAL A 603 5.47 17.53 -9.26
C VAL A 603 5.61 18.65 -10.29
N ASP A 604 6.71 19.40 -10.19
CA ASP A 604 7.18 20.31 -11.23
C ASP A 604 7.77 19.52 -12.40
N ARG A 605 7.01 19.38 -13.50
CA ARG A 605 7.45 18.63 -14.69
C ARG A 605 8.25 19.46 -15.68
N THR A 606 8.11 20.79 -15.64
CA THR A 606 8.64 21.68 -16.69
C THR A 606 9.78 22.55 -16.20
N GLY A 607 9.82 22.85 -14.91
CA GLY A 607 10.91 23.55 -14.26
C GLY A 607 11.91 22.59 -13.64
N TYR A 608 12.78 23.17 -12.82
CA TYR A 608 13.86 22.49 -12.14
C TYR A 608 13.63 22.39 -10.63
N GLY A 609 12.42 22.74 -10.17
CA GLY A 609 12.06 22.70 -8.76
C GLY A 609 12.75 23.76 -7.89
N THR A 610 12.88 23.43 -6.61
CA THR A 610 13.27 24.39 -5.55
C THR A 610 14.48 23.88 -4.77
N GLN A 611 15.41 24.77 -4.46
CA GLN A 611 16.47 24.52 -3.49
C GLN A 611 16.08 25.13 -2.15
N VAL A 612 16.25 24.37 -1.07
CA VAL A 612 16.01 24.79 0.31
C VAL A 612 17.31 24.65 1.09
N PHE A 613 17.73 25.68 1.81
CA PHE A 613 19.00 25.66 2.52
C PHE A 613 18.99 26.49 3.79
N ALA A 614 19.95 26.21 4.67
CA ALA A 614 20.07 26.86 5.96
C ALA A 614 21.53 26.92 6.42
N VAL A 615 21.88 27.99 7.14
CA VAL A 615 23.13 28.13 7.88
C VAL A 615 22.78 28.27 9.36
N ALA A 616 23.47 27.53 10.22
CA ALA A 616 23.19 27.52 11.66
C ALA A 616 23.18 28.94 12.25
N GLY A 617 22.09 29.30 12.92
CA GLY A 617 21.83 30.60 13.53
C GLY A 617 21.44 31.74 12.58
N HIS A 618 21.26 31.48 11.28
CA HIS A 618 21.03 32.50 10.26
C HIS A 618 19.72 32.34 9.48
N GLY A 619 18.88 31.36 9.83
CA GLY A 619 17.60 31.08 9.21
C GLY A 619 17.70 30.17 7.97
N ALA A 620 16.53 29.74 7.52
CA ALA A 620 16.36 28.93 6.32
C ALA A 620 15.89 29.79 5.13
N TYR A 621 16.22 29.34 3.92
CA TYR A 621 15.98 30.06 2.68
C TYR A 621 15.54 29.10 1.57
N THR A 622 14.79 29.63 0.60
CA THR A 622 14.40 28.94 -0.62
C THR A 622 14.81 29.73 -1.86
N ARG A 623 15.06 29.02 -2.96
CA ARG A 623 15.17 29.62 -4.31
C ARG A 623 14.72 28.63 -5.37
N THR A 624 14.21 29.14 -6.49
CA THR A 624 13.96 28.32 -7.68
C THR A 624 15.29 27.92 -8.31
N MET A 625 15.44 26.65 -8.70
CA MET A 625 16.62 26.18 -9.42
C MET A 625 16.50 26.50 -10.92
N THR A 626 17.63 26.69 -11.60
CA THR A 626 17.66 27.02 -13.03
C THR A 626 18.28 25.92 -13.85
N ALA A 627 18.13 26.00 -15.17
CA ALA A 627 18.80 25.11 -16.13
C ALA A 627 20.34 25.23 -16.11
N SER A 628 20.86 26.31 -15.52
CA SER A 628 22.30 26.59 -15.47
C SER A 628 22.91 25.97 -14.21
N PRO A 629 23.94 25.12 -14.32
CA PRO A 629 24.60 24.58 -13.14
C PRO A 629 25.41 25.64 -12.37
N THR A 630 25.74 26.77 -13.00
CA THR A 630 26.63 27.80 -12.43
C THR A 630 25.90 29.03 -11.89
N ASP A 631 24.62 29.19 -12.21
CA ASP A 631 23.86 30.39 -11.85
C ASP A 631 22.81 30.11 -10.78
N LEU A 632 22.87 30.85 -9.68
CA LEU A 632 21.93 30.75 -8.57
C LEU A 632 20.99 31.96 -8.56
N GLU A 633 19.69 31.71 -8.59
CA GLU A 633 18.68 32.76 -8.44
C GLU A 633 18.72 33.40 -7.04
N PRO A 634 18.20 34.63 -6.88
CA PRO A 634 18.07 35.25 -5.57
C PRO A 634 17.31 34.36 -4.58
N ALA A 635 17.83 34.24 -3.36
CA ALA A 635 17.18 33.48 -2.31
C ALA A 635 16.15 34.33 -1.55
N GLN A 636 15.09 33.67 -1.09
CA GLN A 636 14.07 34.24 -0.22
C GLN A 636 14.13 33.56 1.14
N ARG A 637 14.04 34.35 2.21
CA ARG A 637 14.06 33.80 3.57
C ARG A 637 12.73 33.12 3.88
N ILE A 638 12.78 31.91 4.42
CA ILE A 638 11.61 31.22 4.95
C ILE A 638 11.24 31.87 6.28
N PRO A 639 9.98 32.33 6.46
CA PRO A 639 9.56 32.90 7.74
C PRO A 639 9.55 31.81 8.83
N PRO A 640 9.83 32.17 10.10
CA PRO A 640 9.66 31.26 11.22
C PRO A 640 8.23 30.70 11.27
N ARG A 641 8.10 29.44 11.65
CA ARG A 641 6.80 28.76 11.73
C ARG A 641 5.94 29.34 12.85
N THR A 642 4.63 29.35 12.63
CA THR A 642 3.68 29.76 13.66
C THR A 642 3.79 28.83 14.88
N PRO A 643 3.83 29.37 16.11
CA PRO A 643 3.87 28.54 17.30
C PRO A 643 2.65 27.62 17.38
N VAL A 644 2.89 26.33 17.61
CA VAL A 644 1.87 25.33 17.93
C VAL A 644 1.97 25.06 19.43
N THR A 645 0.86 25.16 20.15
CA THR A 645 0.82 24.98 21.62
C THR A 645 -0.24 23.99 22.08
N HIS A 646 -1.15 23.56 21.20
CA HIS A 646 -2.21 22.61 21.52
C HIS A 646 -2.14 21.39 20.58
N PRO A 647 -2.29 20.15 21.09
CA PRO A 647 -2.26 18.95 20.26
C PRO A 647 -3.24 18.91 19.07
N ARG A 648 -4.39 19.60 19.18
CA ARG A 648 -5.40 19.65 18.11
C ARG A 648 -4.92 20.35 16.85
N ASP A 649 -3.89 21.19 16.98
CA ASP A 649 -3.30 21.99 15.89
C ASP A 649 -2.05 21.30 15.31
N ILE A 650 -1.72 20.10 15.79
CA ILE A 650 -0.67 19.28 15.21
C ILE A 650 -1.11 18.82 13.83
N SER A 651 -0.20 18.93 12.86
CA SER A 651 -0.32 18.37 11.53
C SER A 651 0.94 17.57 11.25
N PHE A 652 0.80 16.24 11.27
CA PHE A 652 1.93 15.33 11.08
C PHE A 652 2.34 15.26 9.61
N VAL A 653 3.65 15.17 9.40
CA VAL A 653 4.25 14.59 8.20
C VAL A 653 4.86 13.23 8.54
N ASP A 654 4.57 12.22 7.72
CA ASP A 654 5.06 10.87 7.93
C ASP A 654 5.32 10.16 6.60
N CYS A 655 5.73 8.89 6.65
CA CYS A 655 5.66 7.98 5.53
C CYS A 655 4.97 6.68 5.92
N THR A 656 3.70 6.52 5.54
CA THR A 656 2.90 5.34 5.92
C THR A 656 3.35 4.05 5.21
N SER A 657 4.13 4.18 4.14
CA SER A 657 4.64 3.08 3.33
C SER A 657 6.09 2.65 3.67
N THR A 658 6.78 3.36 4.57
CA THR A 658 8.15 2.98 5.00
C THR A 658 8.15 1.95 6.13
N THR A 659 9.14 1.04 6.10
CA THR A 659 9.31 -0.01 7.12
C THR A 659 10.23 0.39 8.27
N SER A 660 10.92 1.54 8.17
CA SER A 660 11.90 1.99 9.16
C SER A 660 11.29 2.78 10.33
N SER A 661 9.99 3.10 10.28
CA SER A 661 9.23 3.74 11.35
C SER A 661 7.98 2.94 11.73
N ASP A 662 7.58 3.04 12.97
CA ASP A 662 6.40 2.42 13.57
C ASP A 662 5.24 3.42 13.57
N VAL A 663 4.52 3.43 12.45
CA VAL A 663 3.41 4.35 12.17
C VAL A 663 2.21 4.07 13.10
N ASP A 664 2.07 2.84 13.60
CA ASP A 664 1.02 2.49 14.56
C ASP A 664 1.28 3.15 15.92
N LEU A 665 2.54 3.21 16.35
CA LEU A 665 2.92 3.98 17.55
C LEU A 665 2.71 5.48 17.36
N HIS A 666 2.92 6.02 16.16
CA HIS A 666 2.61 7.41 15.85
C HIS A 666 1.09 7.68 15.96
N ALA A 667 0.26 6.81 15.39
CA ALA A 667 -1.20 6.90 15.47
C ALA A 667 -1.71 6.83 16.92
N ARG A 668 -1.14 5.91 17.73
CA ARG A 668 -1.46 5.77 19.15
C ARG A 668 -1.07 7.00 19.96
N LEU A 669 0.10 7.58 19.69
CA LEU A 669 0.52 8.85 20.29
C LEU A 669 -0.44 9.98 19.91
N ALA A 670 -0.78 10.12 18.63
CA ALA A 670 -1.69 11.15 18.15
C ALA A 670 -3.06 11.04 18.85
N ALA A 671 -3.63 9.84 18.91
CA ALA A 671 -4.88 9.56 19.62
C ALA A 671 -4.79 9.91 21.12
N ARG A 672 -3.68 9.53 21.77
CA ARG A 672 -3.40 9.80 23.18
C ARG A 672 -3.30 11.30 23.49
N LEU A 673 -2.78 12.09 22.55
CA LEU A 673 -2.65 13.54 22.69
C LEU A 673 -3.91 14.29 22.23
N GLY A 674 -4.86 13.62 21.55
CA GLY A 674 -6.00 14.25 20.91
C GLY A 674 -5.61 15.07 19.68
N ALA A 675 -4.55 14.64 18.99
CA ALA A 675 -4.05 15.24 17.76
C ALA A 675 -4.71 14.60 16.52
N PRO A 676 -4.86 15.35 15.41
CA PRO A 676 -5.35 14.81 14.14
C PRO A 676 -4.45 13.69 13.60
N TRP A 677 -5.07 12.62 13.11
CA TRP A 677 -4.45 11.49 12.41
C TRP A 677 -5.46 10.91 11.41
N PRO A 678 -5.08 10.40 10.22
CA PRO A 678 -3.73 10.19 9.65
C PRO A 678 -2.93 11.48 9.37
N PRO A 679 -1.62 11.39 9.08
CA PRO A 679 -0.81 12.56 8.75
C PRO A 679 -1.36 13.27 7.51
N ALA A 680 -1.39 14.61 7.55
CA ALA A 680 -1.86 15.42 6.43
C ALA A 680 -0.87 15.46 5.25
N THR A 681 0.38 15.03 5.49
CA THR A 681 1.45 14.96 4.50
C THR A 681 2.12 13.58 4.61
N ASP A 682 2.10 12.82 3.52
CA ASP A 682 2.71 11.48 3.43
C ASP A 682 3.78 11.52 2.32
N LEU A 683 5.06 11.45 2.70
CA LEU A 683 6.20 11.62 1.80
C LEU A 683 7.24 10.54 2.06
N TRP A 684 7.69 9.87 1.00
CA TRP A 684 8.66 8.78 1.07
C TRP A 684 10.05 9.27 1.46
N SER A 685 10.55 10.29 0.76
CA SER A 685 11.85 10.91 1.00
C SER A 685 11.95 11.46 2.44
N ALA A 686 13.00 11.07 3.17
CA ALA A 686 13.21 11.54 4.53
C ALA A 686 13.48 13.06 4.56
N GLN A 687 14.28 13.56 3.63
CA GLN A 687 14.64 14.96 3.46
C GLN A 687 13.42 15.82 3.09
N LEU A 688 12.54 15.33 2.19
CA LEU A 688 11.30 16.04 1.83
C LEU A 688 10.34 16.21 3.01
N ARG A 689 10.38 15.34 4.02
CA ARG A 689 9.59 15.54 5.25
C ARG A 689 10.08 16.74 6.05
N TYR A 690 11.40 16.97 6.13
CA TYR A 690 11.95 18.21 6.71
C TYR A 690 11.61 19.45 5.87
N VAL A 691 11.66 19.33 4.54
CA VAL A 691 11.23 20.41 3.64
C VAL A 691 9.75 20.73 3.85
N ALA A 692 8.89 19.73 4.01
CA ALA A 692 7.48 19.93 4.32
C ALA A 692 7.26 20.66 5.65
N LEU A 693 8.11 20.40 6.66
CA LEU A 693 8.10 21.17 7.91
C LEU A 693 8.58 22.61 7.74
N ALA A 694 9.42 22.91 6.76
CA ALA A 694 9.92 24.26 6.52
C ALA A 694 8.95 25.10 5.66
N VAL A 695 8.44 24.54 4.56
CA VAL A 695 7.64 25.28 3.56
C VAL A 695 6.21 24.77 3.38
N GLY A 696 5.89 23.55 3.80
CA GLY A 696 4.56 22.94 3.64
C GLY A 696 3.56 23.31 4.74
N GLY A 697 2.42 22.60 4.80
CA GLY A 697 1.33 22.83 5.77
C GLY A 697 1.44 22.02 7.06
N CYS A 698 2.44 21.15 7.20
CA CYS A 698 2.64 20.29 8.37
C CYS A 698 3.61 20.92 9.39
N ASN A 699 3.57 20.45 10.63
CA ASN A 699 4.36 21.03 11.72
C ASN A 699 5.00 20.00 12.66
N VAL A 700 4.72 18.71 12.54
CA VAL A 700 5.37 17.67 13.35
C VAL A 700 5.88 16.53 12.48
N LEU A 701 7.15 16.15 12.66
CA LEU A 701 7.72 14.90 12.16
C LEU A 701 8.10 14.04 13.37
N LEU A 702 7.69 12.78 13.33
CA LEU A 702 8.04 11.78 14.33
C LEU A 702 8.70 10.59 13.62
N LYS A 703 9.71 10.00 14.25
CA LYS A 703 10.31 8.73 13.82
C LYS A 703 10.50 7.83 15.04
N ILE A 704 9.61 6.87 15.21
CA ILE A 704 9.76 5.79 16.19
C ILE A 704 10.23 4.53 15.45
N PRO A 705 11.47 4.06 15.63
CA PRO A 705 11.93 2.87 14.91
C PRO A 705 11.21 1.60 15.40
N ARG A 706 10.80 0.73 14.46
CA ARG A 706 10.17 -0.58 14.77
C ARG A 706 11.08 -1.51 15.58
N LYS A 707 12.39 -1.40 15.40
CA LYS A 707 13.40 -2.18 16.12
C LYS A 707 14.18 -1.28 17.06
N ARG A 708 14.32 -1.68 18.32
CA ARG A 708 14.99 -0.87 19.37
C ARG A 708 16.47 -0.62 19.06
N GLU A 709 17.11 -1.55 18.34
CA GLU A 709 18.52 -1.50 17.94
C GLU A 709 18.76 -0.63 16.70
N TYR A 710 17.70 -0.28 15.95
CA TYR A 710 17.85 0.51 14.74
C TYR A 710 18.33 1.93 15.05
N ARG A 711 19.27 2.41 14.22
CA ARG A 711 19.75 3.79 14.21
C ARG A 711 19.78 4.24 12.76
N SER A 712 19.22 5.42 12.49
CA SER A 712 19.22 5.99 11.14
C SER A 712 20.64 6.25 10.64
N ASN A 713 20.81 6.23 9.32
CA ASN A 713 22.02 6.76 8.73
C ASN A 713 22.01 8.29 8.87
N ILE A 714 23.20 8.90 8.89
CA ILE A 714 23.30 10.35 9.07
C ILE A 714 22.79 11.12 7.84
N TRP A 715 22.98 10.58 6.64
CA TRP A 715 22.58 11.21 5.37
C TRP A 715 21.06 11.28 5.17
N ASP A 716 20.28 10.40 5.80
CA ASP A 716 18.80 10.45 5.80
C ASP A 716 18.23 11.72 6.47
N HIS A 717 19.04 12.39 7.31
CA HIS A 717 18.55 13.43 8.24
C HIS A 717 19.38 14.72 8.27
N ALA A 718 20.70 14.63 8.08
CA ALA A 718 21.57 15.80 8.08
C ALA A 718 21.14 16.77 6.97
N GLY A 719 21.27 18.07 7.23
CA GLY A 719 20.77 19.13 6.35
C GLY A 719 19.29 19.43 6.58
N GLY A 720 18.41 18.43 6.43
CA GLY A 720 16.98 18.56 6.72
C GLY A 720 16.69 18.95 8.17
N MET A 721 17.37 18.31 9.13
CA MET A 721 17.28 18.67 10.55
C MET A 721 17.63 20.14 10.79
N LEU A 722 18.74 20.62 10.22
CA LEU A 722 19.16 22.02 10.36
C LEU A 722 18.14 22.98 9.75
N ILE A 723 17.62 22.67 8.55
CA ILE A 723 16.58 23.48 7.90
C ILE A 723 15.33 23.59 8.79
N ALA A 724 14.88 22.49 9.40
CA ALA A 724 13.76 22.54 10.33
C ALA A 724 14.08 23.38 11.59
N GLN A 725 15.28 23.25 12.15
CA GLN A 725 15.71 24.05 13.30
C GLN A 725 15.71 25.55 13.01
N GLU A 726 16.25 25.95 11.85
CA GLU A 726 16.32 27.34 11.42
C GLU A 726 14.96 27.95 11.04
N THR A 727 13.89 27.15 11.00
CA THR A 727 12.49 27.63 10.90
C THR A 727 11.75 27.68 12.24
N GLY A 728 12.42 27.32 13.35
CA GLY A 728 11.87 27.39 14.71
C GLY A 728 11.40 26.05 15.29
N CYS A 729 11.72 24.93 14.64
CA CYS A 729 11.47 23.61 15.23
C CYS A 729 12.60 23.21 16.20
N ARG A 730 12.28 22.42 17.21
CA ARG A 730 13.24 21.62 17.94
C ARG A 730 13.40 20.26 17.28
N VAL A 731 14.61 19.71 17.34
CA VAL A 731 14.96 18.37 16.87
C VAL A 731 15.64 17.62 18.01
N THR A 732 15.05 16.52 18.45
CA THR A 732 15.61 15.66 19.53
C THR A 732 15.40 14.19 19.24
N ASP A 733 16.09 13.31 19.98
CA ASP A 733 15.72 11.90 20.06
C ASP A 733 14.38 11.70 20.80
N LEU A 734 13.89 10.46 20.90
CA LEU A 734 12.62 10.18 21.58
C LEU A 734 12.65 10.45 23.10
N ALA A 735 13.84 10.59 23.70
CA ALA A 735 14.01 10.94 25.12
C ALA A 735 14.13 12.46 25.35
N GLY A 736 14.21 13.26 24.28
CA GLY A 736 14.37 14.71 24.33
C GLY A 736 15.82 15.20 24.35
N ASN A 737 16.80 14.33 24.07
CA ASN A 737 18.21 14.69 23.97
C ASN A 737 18.54 15.27 22.59
N GLU A 738 19.53 16.16 22.54
CA GLU A 738 20.03 16.70 21.26
C GLU A 738 20.66 15.61 20.40
N VAL A 739 20.52 15.76 19.07
CA VAL A 739 21.06 14.80 18.10
C VAL A 739 22.53 15.11 17.83
N ASP A 740 23.42 14.21 18.26
CA ASP A 740 24.85 14.27 17.93
C ASP A 740 25.13 13.67 16.53
N CYS A 741 25.65 14.50 15.64
CA CYS A 741 26.05 14.11 14.28
C CYS A 741 27.52 13.64 14.21
N GLY A 742 28.26 13.60 15.32
CA GLY A 742 29.67 13.21 15.40
C GLY A 742 29.91 11.72 15.67
N SER A 743 28.88 10.88 15.64
CA SER A 743 28.94 9.47 16.05
C SER A 743 29.20 8.48 14.91
N GLY A 744 29.86 8.92 13.84
CA GLY A 744 30.17 8.12 12.66
C GLY A 744 29.15 8.25 11.53
N ARG A 745 28.95 7.17 10.77
CA ARG A 745 28.02 7.10 9.62
C ARG A 745 26.54 6.94 10.02
N ARG A 746 26.28 6.60 11.29
CA ARG A 746 24.93 6.46 11.85
C ARG A 746 24.77 7.37 13.04
N LEU A 747 23.53 7.76 13.31
CA LEU A 747 23.16 8.53 14.51
C LEU A 747 23.13 7.60 15.74
N THR A 748 24.26 6.98 16.09
CA THR A 748 24.34 5.86 17.04
C THR A 748 23.76 6.19 18.42
N GLY A 749 23.96 7.43 18.90
CA GLY A 749 23.41 7.92 20.16
C GLY A 749 21.94 8.34 20.12
N CYS A 750 21.32 8.42 18.93
CA CYS A 750 19.98 8.94 18.73
C CYS A 750 18.99 7.80 18.44
N TYR A 751 18.12 7.48 19.40
CA TYR A 751 17.03 6.53 19.17
C TYR A 751 15.76 7.28 18.76
N GLY A 752 15.36 7.08 17.49
CA GLY A 752 14.23 7.76 16.89
C GLY A 752 14.40 9.28 16.83
N MET A 753 13.34 10.01 16.51
CA MET A 753 13.40 11.45 16.35
C MET A 753 12.05 12.13 16.58
N VAL A 754 12.05 13.27 17.28
CA VAL A 754 10.92 14.20 17.40
C VAL A 754 11.33 15.53 16.81
N VAL A 755 10.57 16.03 15.85
CA VAL A 755 10.75 17.36 15.26
C VAL A 755 9.44 18.12 15.32
N ALA A 756 9.42 19.23 16.03
CA ALA A 756 8.21 20.03 16.23
C ALA A 756 8.54 21.45 16.71
N PRO A 757 7.62 22.42 16.54
CA PRO A 757 7.72 23.73 17.17
C PRO A 757 7.96 23.63 18.69
N GLU A 758 8.76 24.55 19.23
CA GLU A 758 9.11 24.65 20.66
C GLU A 758 7.89 24.47 21.59
N GLY A 759 6.77 25.11 21.26
CA GLY A 759 5.57 25.13 22.09
C GLY A 759 4.84 23.79 22.25
N ILE A 760 5.09 22.80 21.39
CA ILE A 760 4.44 21.47 21.46
C ILE A 760 5.45 20.32 21.59
N HIS A 761 6.73 20.56 21.29
CA HIS A 761 7.77 19.55 21.32
C HIS A 761 7.86 18.77 22.64
N GLY A 762 7.84 19.47 23.78
CA GLY A 762 7.88 18.80 25.09
C GLY A 762 6.69 17.86 25.34
N CYS A 763 5.50 18.23 24.85
CA CYS A 763 4.30 17.39 24.92
C CYS A 763 4.47 16.08 24.14
N LEU A 764 5.09 16.16 22.96
CA LEU A 764 5.38 14.99 22.12
C LEU A 764 6.42 14.08 22.77
N VAL A 765 7.53 14.63 23.27
CA VAL A 765 8.57 13.85 23.96
C VAL A 765 8.00 13.11 25.17
N GLU A 766 7.23 13.80 26.03
CA GLU A 766 6.60 13.15 27.18
C GLU A 766 5.58 12.09 26.76
N GLY A 767 4.78 12.37 25.72
CA GLY A 767 3.81 11.41 25.20
C GLY A 767 4.48 10.15 24.66
N VAL A 768 5.62 10.28 23.97
CA VAL A 768 6.33 9.13 23.37
C VAL A 768 6.92 8.21 24.43
N LYS A 769 7.38 8.71 25.59
CA LYS A 769 7.94 7.89 26.68
C LYS A 769 7.00 6.81 27.20
N GLU A 770 5.69 6.96 27.01
CA GLU A 770 4.70 5.93 27.37
C GLU A 770 4.75 4.71 26.43
N PHE A 771 5.42 4.80 25.28
CA PHE A 771 5.40 3.82 24.19
C PHE A 771 6.75 3.16 23.87
N VAL A 772 7.90 3.67 24.36
CA VAL A 772 9.27 3.22 24.00
C VAL A 772 10.17 2.84 25.18
#